data_AF-M1VB56-F1
#
_entry.id   AF-M1VB56-F1
#
_cell.length_a   1.000
_cell.length_b   1.000
_cell.length_c   1.000
_cell.angle_alpha   90.00
_cell.angle_beta   90.00
_cell.angle_gamma   90.00
#
_symmetry.space_group_name_H-M   'P 1'
#
loop_
_entity.id
_entity.type
_entity.pdbx_description
1 polymer ?
#
loop_
_entity_poly.entity_id
_entity_poly.type
_entity_poly.pdbx_seq_one_letter_code
_entity_poly.pdbx_strand_id
1 'polypeptide(L)'
;MQPLPVYLSIDVGTGSARAALFDELGRCLARADAPFPTHNPKPDYFEQSTVHILKAVASSTRQVLETLSQNATTSVSTAGTVLTRSLQTLGASERAELGPAVPQPTGHGNEQRPAWQLCGVGVDATCSLALVSAEQAAFFRNCYSDECASPEGLWSCVPGGVALDVEHNDDDGGTLPQAVWDIIVWMDHRAEAEAAEMNADTAECTQDVLRFYGGSLSPESEPPKLLWLLRHRPELFLRCTAVMDLSDFIVFALTGNLEARGLCPLAAKWAYRTDEMRWDTSFYQRWGLGDLFTRGCFGREIRLPGQRVHGIGDSVGLSKIAAFLLFGSPTSDVTSRASNCTLTARGEPVDGGAAAQLVWDYREVVVAAGMVDAHAGAVGAYSMRIPATGERSDWWIQPTGMKEAPSGLSAGTRPMSAACTPTGHACTTANTQAMHVLDEHGLNITQCATGSIVDDRSNISNETAPSLMTIDLTGARVTSVGTAAAAAAAAAMVPFDWCQRIALIAGTSTCHMVCSREPVFVRGVWGPHRTAVLPDLWLNEGGQSVTGRLLDYLVESHAHALGFGNTPLAVVHARLCQLGKHQMKRAAGIHVYPDFHGNRSLLADPRMSGAIVGLRLDTFANEEAFAALYLATVQSLGYGTRQIIERLNEAGHDIRVILLCGGMLKNELFVQSLADTCQLPVVFAERPFDVMLLGGAICARCAHLEGDLLQVIEAMNGGPDQLFYRLDPDPKWRMYHEAKYRIFQRMQQEQIAYRAAMMNVWT
;
A
#
# COMPACT_ATOMS: atom_id res chain seq x y z
N MET A 1 27.19 -24.29 -2.58
CA MET A 1 27.10 -22.97 -3.23
C MET A 1 27.26 -21.90 -2.15
N GLN A 2 27.73 -20.69 -2.48
CA GLN A 2 27.59 -19.57 -1.53
C GLN A 2 26.09 -19.24 -1.35
N PRO A 3 25.66 -18.78 -0.17
CA PRO A 3 24.28 -18.32 0.02
C PRO A 3 23.98 -17.10 -0.87
N LEU A 4 22.73 -16.99 -1.31
CA LEU A 4 22.26 -15.81 -2.06
C LEU A 4 21.79 -14.73 -1.08
N PRO A 5 22.19 -13.45 -1.24
CA PRO A 5 21.83 -12.41 -0.29
C PRO A 5 20.36 -12.01 -0.41
N VAL A 6 19.70 -11.81 0.72
CA VAL A 6 18.31 -11.38 0.85
C VAL A 6 18.16 -10.22 1.83
N TYR A 7 17.08 -9.46 1.65
CA TYR A 7 16.79 -8.24 2.38
C TYR A 7 15.40 -8.34 3.01
N LEU A 8 15.34 -8.11 4.33
CA LEU A 8 14.08 -8.03 5.05
C LEU A 8 13.57 -6.60 4.97
N SER A 9 12.28 -6.43 4.65
CA SER A 9 11.58 -5.17 4.86
C SER A 9 10.50 -5.34 5.90
N ILE A 10 10.34 -4.31 6.73
CA ILE A 10 9.34 -4.17 7.78
C ILE A 10 8.57 -2.88 7.50
N ASP A 11 7.26 -3.01 7.32
CA ASP A 11 6.31 -1.93 6.98
C ASP A 11 5.24 -1.88 8.08
N VAL A 12 5.21 -0.78 8.84
CA VAL A 12 4.26 -0.58 9.95
C VAL A 12 3.19 0.44 9.58
N GLY A 13 2.08 -0.09 9.04
CA GLY A 13 0.88 0.66 8.71
C GLY A 13 0.03 1.04 9.93
N THR A 14 -1.23 1.43 9.72
CA THR A 14 -2.10 1.92 10.81
C THR A 14 -2.71 0.81 11.69
N GLY A 15 -2.79 -0.44 11.22
CA GLY A 15 -3.43 -1.54 11.99
C GLY A 15 -2.70 -2.88 11.94
N SER A 16 -1.60 -2.97 11.22
CA SER A 16 -0.77 -4.18 11.14
C SER A 16 0.67 -3.87 10.76
N ALA A 17 1.58 -4.72 11.24
CA ALA A 17 2.96 -4.76 10.81
C ALA A 17 3.11 -5.83 9.74
N ARG A 18 3.68 -5.46 8.60
CA ARG A 18 3.96 -6.32 7.45
C ARG A 18 5.46 -6.61 7.42
N ALA A 19 5.82 -7.82 7.02
CA ALA A 19 7.20 -8.18 6.77
C ALA A 19 7.32 -8.94 5.44
N ALA A 20 8.42 -8.75 4.71
CA ALA A 20 8.73 -9.53 3.51
C ALA A 20 10.23 -9.68 3.27
N LEU A 21 10.63 -10.82 2.71
CA LEU A 21 12.00 -11.07 2.24
C LEU A 21 12.07 -10.89 0.73
N PHE A 22 13.07 -10.14 0.27
CA PHE A 22 13.35 -9.89 -1.14
C PHE A 22 14.75 -10.39 -1.52
N ASP A 23 14.90 -10.84 -2.76
CA ASP A 23 16.21 -11.11 -3.35
C ASP A 23 16.85 -9.85 -3.97
N GLU A 24 18.05 -10.02 -4.54
CA GLU A 24 18.80 -8.97 -5.23
C GLU A 24 18.12 -8.35 -6.45
N LEU A 25 17.09 -9.00 -7.01
CA LEU A 25 16.31 -8.45 -8.11
C LEU A 25 15.06 -7.73 -7.61
N GLY A 26 14.79 -7.72 -6.30
CA GLY A 26 13.55 -7.18 -5.75
C GLY A 26 12.35 -8.12 -5.89
N ARG A 27 12.57 -9.43 -6.06
CA ARG A 27 11.49 -10.43 -6.07
C ARG A 27 11.14 -10.82 -4.64
N CYS A 28 9.86 -10.72 -4.28
CA CYS A 28 9.36 -11.11 -2.96
C CYS A 28 9.34 -12.65 -2.83
N LEU A 29 10.18 -13.19 -1.94
CA LEU A 29 10.34 -14.63 -1.69
C LEU A 29 9.31 -15.17 -0.69
N ALA A 30 8.96 -14.36 0.31
CA ALA A 30 7.99 -14.64 1.35
C ALA A 30 7.48 -13.34 1.98
N ARG A 31 6.23 -13.33 2.43
CA ARG A 31 5.55 -12.19 3.07
C ARG A 31 4.60 -12.70 4.15
N ALA A 32 4.46 -11.94 5.23
CA ALA A 32 3.38 -12.10 6.19
C ALA A 32 2.98 -10.75 6.81
N ASP A 33 1.88 -10.76 7.57
CA ASP A 33 1.39 -9.62 8.33
C ASP A 33 0.88 -10.05 9.71
N ALA A 34 0.88 -9.12 10.66
CA ALA A 34 0.38 -9.32 12.01
C ALA A 34 -0.35 -8.06 12.50
N PRO A 35 -1.59 -8.16 13.00
CA PRO A 35 -2.34 -7.01 13.47
C PRO A 35 -1.84 -6.51 14.83
N PHE A 36 -2.10 -5.24 15.13
CA PHE A 36 -1.94 -4.66 16.47
C PHE A 36 -3.07 -3.66 16.76
N PRO A 37 -3.41 -3.42 18.05
CA PRO A 37 -4.50 -2.52 18.41
C PRO A 37 -4.12 -1.04 18.22
N THR A 38 -5.12 -0.23 17.88
CA THR A 38 -5.11 1.23 18.04
C THR A 38 -6.18 1.60 19.06
N HIS A 39 -5.84 2.48 19.99
CA HIS A 39 -6.68 2.97 21.08
C HIS A 39 -7.23 4.34 20.74
N ASN A 40 -8.55 4.51 20.90
CA ASN A 40 -9.24 5.75 20.57
C ASN A 40 -9.99 6.24 21.82
N PRO A 41 -9.32 6.90 22.79
CA PRO A 41 -9.92 7.23 24.08
C PRO A 41 -11.12 8.18 23.99
N LYS A 42 -11.16 9.00 22.93
CA LYS A 42 -12.25 9.94 22.61
C LYS A 42 -12.14 10.35 21.13
N PRO A 43 -13.12 11.09 20.56
CA PRO A 43 -13.00 11.61 19.20
C PRO A 43 -11.68 12.33 18.94
N ASP A 44 -11.16 12.17 17.73
CA ASP A 44 -9.94 12.80 17.21
C ASP A 44 -8.62 12.39 17.89
N TYR A 45 -8.67 11.50 18.89
CA TYR A 45 -7.52 10.96 19.60
C TYR A 45 -7.28 9.51 19.18
N PHE A 46 -6.08 9.23 18.67
CA PHE A 46 -5.66 7.93 18.14
C PHE A 46 -4.27 7.59 18.71
N GLU A 47 -4.18 6.48 19.43
CA GLU A 47 -2.99 6.10 20.18
C GLU A 47 -2.57 4.65 19.89
N GLN A 48 -1.28 4.39 19.90
CA GLN A 48 -0.69 3.06 19.69
C GLN A 48 0.33 2.74 20.78
N SER A 49 0.82 1.50 20.79
CA SER A 49 1.84 1.06 21.73
C SER A 49 3.05 0.48 21.01
N THR A 50 4.23 1.03 21.29
CA THR A 50 5.52 0.55 20.80
C THR A 50 5.69 -0.96 21.03
N VAL A 51 5.29 -1.45 22.20
CA VAL A 51 5.40 -2.86 22.59
C VAL A 51 4.47 -3.76 21.74
N HIS A 52 3.25 -3.31 21.44
CA HIS A 52 2.35 -4.06 20.56
C HIS A 52 2.85 -4.09 19.11
N ILE A 53 3.36 -2.97 18.61
CA ILE A 53 3.96 -2.89 17.27
C ILE A 53 5.17 -3.80 17.16
N LEU A 54 6.11 -3.78 18.10
CA LEU A 54 7.28 -4.66 18.09
C LEU A 54 6.90 -6.14 18.16
N LYS A 55 5.85 -6.51 18.93
CA LYS A 55 5.31 -7.89 18.94
C LYS A 55 4.74 -8.29 17.58
N ALA A 56 4.04 -7.38 16.89
CA ALA A 56 3.53 -7.63 15.54
C ALA A 56 4.65 -7.75 14.50
N VAL A 57 5.66 -6.86 14.53
CA VAL A 57 6.86 -6.92 13.68
C VAL A 57 7.61 -8.25 13.87
N ALA A 58 7.78 -8.70 15.11
CA ALA A 58 8.36 -10.01 15.42
C ALA A 58 7.51 -11.17 14.89
N SER A 59 6.18 -11.11 15.06
CA SER A 59 5.25 -12.14 14.59
C SER A 59 5.26 -12.27 13.07
N SER A 60 5.13 -11.16 12.33
CA SER A 60 5.15 -11.16 10.87
C SER A 60 6.51 -11.61 10.33
N THR A 61 7.61 -11.19 10.95
CA THR A 61 8.96 -11.65 10.57
C THR A 61 9.13 -13.16 10.73
N ARG A 62 8.64 -13.76 11.82
CA ARG A 62 8.70 -15.23 12.01
C ARG A 62 7.83 -15.97 11.00
N GLN A 63 6.63 -15.48 10.71
CA GLN A 63 5.75 -16.05 9.69
C GLN A 63 6.35 -15.98 8.28
N VAL A 64 7.13 -14.93 7.95
CA VAL A 64 7.92 -14.86 6.71
C VAL A 64 8.95 -16.00 6.64
N LEU A 65 9.66 -16.28 7.74
CA LEU A 65 10.61 -17.40 7.80
C LEU A 65 9.92 -18.75 7.61
N GLU A 66 8.81 -18.99 8.29
CA GLU A 66 8.00 -20.21 8.14
C GLU A 66 7.50 -20.39 6.70
N THR A 67 7.08 -19.30 6.06
CA THR A 67 6.62 -19.29 4.65
C THR A 67 7.76 -19.60 3.68
N LEU A 68 8.97 -19.07 3.91
CA LEU A 68 10.16 -19.37 3.11
C LEU A 68 10.50 -20.88 3.18
N SER A 69 10.45 -21.48 4.37
CA SER A 69 10.62 -22.93 4.58
C SER A 69 9.62 -23.75 3.77
N GLN A 70 8.35 -23.33 3.79
CA GLN A 70 7.25 -24.02 3.12
C GLN A 70 7.35 -23.91 1.59
N ASN A 71 7.67 -22.73 1.07
CA ASN A 71 7.83 -22.50 -0.37
C ASN A 71 8.95 -23.39 -0.94
N ALA A 72 10.08 -23.46 -0.24
CA ALA A 72 11.20 -24.33 -0.59
C ALA A 72 10.85 -25.83 -0.60
N THR A 73 9.88 -26.29 0.20
CA THR A 73 9.38 -27.68 0.13
C THR A 73 8.51 -27.98 -1.09
N THR A 74 7.91 -26.97 -1.73
CA THR A 74 6.92 -27.17 -2.80
C THR A 74 7.45 -26.95 -4.22
N SER A 75 8.71 -26.53 -4.39
CA SER A 75 9.26 -26.16 -5.70
C SER A 75 10.59 -26.87 -6.02
N VAL A 76 10.50 -28.13 -6.43
CA VAL A 76 11.47 -28.74 -7.37
C VAL A 76 10.69 -29.19 -8.60
N SER A 77 10.44 -28.22 -9.47
CA SER A 77 10.08 -28.43 -10.87
C SER A 77 10.65 -27.27 -11.66
N THR A 78 11.79 -27.54 -12.30
CA THR A 78 12.46 -26.76 -13.36
C THR A 78 11.82 -25.43 -13.78
N ALA A 79 12.54 -24.33 -13.54
CA ALA A 79 12.47 -23.05 -14.24
C ALA A 79 11.09 -22.36 -14.39
N GLY A 80 10.89 -21.27 -13.66
CA GLY A 80 10.01 -20.18 -14.09
C GLY A 80 8.50 -20.48 -14.11
N THR A 81 7.93 -20.91 -12.97
CA THR A 81 6.50 -20.64 -12.72
C THR A 81 6.19 -20.58 -11.22
N VAL A 82 6.00 -19.37 -10.68
CA VAL A 82 5.39 -19.18 -9.35
C VAL A 82 3.87 -19.22 -9.51
N LEU A 83 3.32 -20.43 -9.73
CA LEU A 83 1.89 -20.65 -9.60
C LEU A 83 1.54 -20.81 -8.12
N THR A 84 1.11 -19.72 -7.50
CA THR A 84 0.61 -19.69 -6.12
C THR A 84 -0.58 -20.64 -5.92
N ARG A 85 -0.66 -21.26 -4.74
CA ARG A 85 -1.68 -22.27 -4.39
C ARG A 85 -3.11 -21.71 -4.49
N SER A 86 -3.91 -22.24 -5.42
CA SER A 86 -5.38 -22.14 -5.42
C SER A 86 -6.09 -23.46 -5.81
N LEU A 87 -5.40 -24.60 -5.74
CA LEU A 87 -5.81 -25.87 -6.36
C LEU A 87 -6.06 -27.04 -5.38
N GLN A 88 -6.52 -26.76 -4.15
CA GLN A 88 -6.84 -27.78 -3.14
C GLN A 88 -8.36 -28.01 -2.90
N THR A 89 -9.24 -27.49 -3.75
CA THR A 89 -10.71 -27.57 -3.57
C THR A 89 -11.49 -28.11 -4.78
N LEU A 90 -10.85 -28.92 -5.64
CA LEU A 90 -11.56 -29.71 -6.67
C LEU A 90 -12.06 -31.04 -6.10
N GLY A 91 -13.29 -31.40 -6.45
CA GLY A 91 -13.96 -32.61 -5.97
C GLY A 91 -13.39 -33.87 -6.60
N ALA A 92 -13.64 -35.03 -5.97
CA ALA A 92 -13.14 -36.32 -6.47
C ALA A 92 -13.63 -36.68 -7.89
N SER A 93 -14.72 -36.06 -8.36
CA SER A 93 -15.32 -36.27 -9.68
C SER A 93 -14.57 -35.59 -10.84
N GLU A 94 -13.82 -34.52 -10.59
CA GLU A 94 -13.15 -33.75 -11.67
C GLU A 94 -11.78 -34.32 -12.07
N ARG A 95 -11.30 -35.36 -11.37
CA ARG A 95 -10.03 -36.03 -11.68
C ARG A 95 -10.11 -37.04 -12.84
N ALA A 96 -11.30 -37.28 -13.39
CA ALA A 96 -11.53 -38.37 -14.35
C ALA A 96 -11.29 -38.01 -15.83
N GLU A 97 -11.21 -36.72 -16.18
CA GLU A 97 -11.14 -36.27 -17.59
C GLU A 97 -9.74 -35.83 -18.06
N LEU A 98 -8.73 -35.87 -17.19
CA LEU A 98 -7.34 -35.63 -17.59
C LEU A 98 -6.69 -36.95 -18.06
N GLY A 99 -6.23 -36.95 -19.31
CA GLY A 99 -5.62 -38.10 -19.99
C GLY A 99 -4.34 -38.65 -19.33
N PRO A 100 -3.78 -39.73 -19.88
CA PRO A 100 -2.79 -40.57 -19.19
C PRO A 100 -1.56 -39.80 -18.71
N ALA A 101 -1.13 -40.12 -17.49
CA ALA A 101 -0.07 -39.42 -16.80
C ALA A 101 1.24 -39.35 -17.60
N VAL A 102 1.84 -38.16 -17.62
CA VAL A 102 3.23 -37.95 -18.05
C VAL A 102 4.14 -38.82 -17.17
N PRO A 103 5.14 -39.53 -17.72
CA PRO A 103 6.05 -40.35 -16.92
C PRO A 103 6.72 -39.53 -15.82
N GLN A 104 6.60 -40.00 -14.57
CA GLN A 104 7.37 -39.46 -13.46
C GLN A 104 8.87 -39.62 -13.75
N PRO A 105 9.69 -38.57 -13.60
CA PRO A 105 11.14 -38.72 -13.67
C PRO A 105 11.59 -39.59 -12.48
N THR A 106 11.95 -40.85 -12.74
CA THR A 106 12.58 -41.73 -11.75
C THR A 106 14.02 -41.32 -11.54
N GLY A 107 14.22 -40.17 -10.89
CA GLY A 107 15.52 -39.59 -10.59
C GLY A 107 15.50 -38.99 -9.19
N HIS A 108 15.99 -39.74 -8.21
CA HIS A 108 16.37 -39.17 -6.91
C HIS A 108 17.68 -38.38 -7.08
N GLY A 109 17.61 -37.27 -7.82
CA GLY A 109 18.63 -36.25 -7.87
C GLY A 109 18.68 -35.54 -6.52
N ASN A 110 19.86 -35.48 -5.90
CA ASN A 110 20.07 -34.81 -4.63
C ASN A 110 20.19 -33.30 -4.85
N GLU A 111 19.10 -32.66 -5.29
CA GLU A 111 19.07 -31.22 -5.58
C GLU A 111 19.23 -30.41 -4.29
N GLN A 112 20.41 -29.80 -4.14
CA GLN A 112 20.71 -28.87 -3.05
C GLN A 112 19.80 -27.64 -3.17
N ARG A 113 18.93 -27.43 -2.17
CA ARG A 113 18.11 -26.23 -2.08
C ARG A 113 18.98 -24.98 -1.87
N PRO A 114 18.55 -23.79 -2.34
CA PRO A 114 19.29 -22.57 -2.11
C PRO A 114 19.39 -22.27 -0.61
N ALA A 115 20.60 -21.91 -0.18
CA ALA A 115 20.81 -21.18 1.05
C ALA A 115 20.68 -19.68 0.75
N TRP A 116 20.04 -18.95 1.66
CA TRP A 116 19.89 -17.51 1.63
C TRP A 116 20.71 -16.90 2.78
N GLN A 117 21.29 -15.73 2.59
CA GLN A 117 21.95 -14.95 3.63
C GLN A 117 21.17 -13.67 3.88
N LEU A 118 20.65 -13.46 5.09
CA LEU A 118 20.07 -12.16 5.42
C LEU A 118 21.21 -11.14 5.53
N CYS A 119 21.17 -10.11 4.69
CA CYS A 119 22.22 -9.09 4.62
C CYS A 119 21.79 -7.74 5.22
N GLY A 120 20.50 -7.41 5.19
CA GLY A 120 20.02 -6.14 5.74
C GLY A 120 18.52 -6.10 6.04
N VAL A 121 18.15 -5.16 6.89
CA VAL A 121 16.77 -4.82 7.26
C VAL A 121 16.46 -3.38 6.86
N GLY A 122 15.35 -3.18 6.17
CA GLY A 122 14.76 -1.89 5.86
C GLY A 122 13.48 -1.68 6.64
N VAL A 123 13.22 -0.46 7.08
CA VAL A 123 12.10 -0.12 7.96
C VAL A 123 11.36 1.09 7.40
N ASP A 124 10.06 0.91 7.20
CA ASP A 124 9.13 1.99 6.94
C ASP A 124 7.91 1.94 7.87
N ALA A 125 7.34 3.11 8.17
CA ALA A 125 6.20 3.22 9.08
C ALA A 125 5.35 4.46 8.81
N THR A 126 4.13 4.48 9.36
CA THR A 126 3.33 5.72 9.41
C THR A 126 4.01 6.81 10.24
N CYS A 127 3.76 8.06 9.85
CA CYS A 127 4.19 9.31 10.51
C CYS A 127 3.62 9.52 11.93
N SER A 128 3.96 8.64 12.87
CA SER A 128 3.42 8.62 14.23
C SER A 128 4.51 8.96 15.26
N LEU A 129 4.14 9.69 16.32
CA LEU A 129 5.07 10.19 17.34
C LEU A 129 5.35 9.14 18.41
N ALA A 130 6.55 8.57 18.45
CA ALA A 130 6.96 7.68 19.54
C ALA A 130 7.55 8.47 20.72
N LEU A 131 7.01 8.27 21.93
CA LEU A 131 7.45 8.92 23.17
C LEU A 131 8.32 7.98 24.00
N VAL A 132 9.65 8.11 23.89
CA VAL A 132 10.60 7.13 24.49
C VAL A 132 10.94 7.50 25.94
N SER A 133 10.70 6.56 26.85
CA SER A 133 11.01 6.67 28.28
C SER A 133 12.51 6.44 28.59
N ALA A 134 12.96 6.78 29.79
CA ALA A 134 14.34 6.53 30.21
C ALA A 134 14.63 5.02 30.33
N GLU A 135 13.64 4.27 30.80
CA GLU A 135 13.66 2.82 30.95
C GLU A 135 13.76 2.13 29.58
N GLN A 136 12.95 2.57 28.60
CA GLN A 136 12.98 2.06 27.24
C GLN A 136 14.28 2.45 26.50
N ALA A 137 14.75 3.68 26.70
CA ALA A 137 16.05 4.13 26.21
C ALA A 137 17.20 3.30 26.81
N ALA A 138 17.14 2.94 28.09
CA ALA A 138 18.14 2.09 28.74
C ALA A 138 18.07 0.63 28.26
N PHE A 139 16.87 0.07 28.16
CA PHE A 139 16.65 -1.31 27.69
C PHE A 139 17.26 -1.52 26.30
N PHE A 140 16.89 -0.70 25.32
CA PHE A 140 17.38 -0.86 23.95
C PHE A 140 18.85 -0.44 23.75
N ARG A 141 19.45 0.32 24.67
CA ARG A 141 20.91 0.59 24.65
C ARG A 141 21.73 -0.50 25.33
N ASN A 142 21.18 -1.21 26.31
CA ASN A 142 21.87 -2.30 27.01
C ASN A 142 21.88 -3.63 26.23
N CYS A 143 21.37 -3.64 24.99
CA CYS A 143 21.20 -4.80 24.09
C CYS A 143 22.47 -5.60 23.72
N TYR A 144 23.63 -5.27 24.25
CA TYR A 144 24.90 -5.97 23.99
C TYR A 144 25.44 -6.73 25.22
N SER A 145 24.73 -6.72 26.36
CA SER A 145 25.15 -7.52 27.52
C SER A 145 24.92 -9.02 27.31
N ASP A 146 25.79 -9.84 27.90
CA ASP A 146 25.66 -11.31 27.85
C ASP A 146 24.64 -11.88 28.84
N GLU A 147 24.09 -11.04 29.72
CA GLU A 147 23.23 -11.41 30.85
C GLU A 147 21.73 -11.52 30.49
N CYS A 148 21.33 -11.22 29.24
CA CYS A 148 19.93 -11.25 28.83
C CYS A 148 19.41 -12.70 28.70
N ALA A 149 18.75 -13.20 29.76
CA ALA A 149 18.44 -14.61 29.94
C ALA A 149 17.07 -15.05 29.36
N SER A 150 17.14 -15.99 28.39
CA SER A 150 16.05 -16.90 27.92
C SER A 150 14.84 -16.30 27.17
N PRO A 151 14.20 -17.07 26.26
CA PRO A 151 13.08 -16.58 25.44
C PRO A 151 11.75 -16.37 26.17
N GLU A 152 11.50 -17.14 27.21
CA GLU A 152 10.25 -17.11 27.95
C GLU A 152 10.35 -16.04 29.04
N GLY A 153 9.92 -14.83 28.69
CA GLY A 153 9.93 -13.67 29.59
C GLY A 153 10.57 -12.40 29.03
N LEU A 154 11.24 -12.45 27.86
CA LEU A 154 11.82 -11.24 27.27
C LEU A 154 10.75 -10.15 27.03
N TRP A 155 9.58 -10.53 26.50
CA TRP A 155 8.46 -9.62 26.27
C TRP A 155 7.79 -9.07 27.55
N SER A 156 8.01 -9.68 28.72
CA SER A 156 7.62 -9.08 30.02
C SER A 156 8.68 -8.13 30.58
N CYS A 157 9.88 -8.11 29.99
CA CYS A 157 10.97 -7.20 30.35
C CYS A 157 11.13 -6.01 29.39
N VAL A 158 10.51 -6.04 28.20
CA VAL A 158 10.47 -4.87 27.28
C VAL A 158 9.59 -3.79 27.89
N PRO A 159 10.14 -2.63 28.31
CA PRO A 159 9.34 -1.56 28.89
C PRO A 159 8.58 -0.78 27.80
N GLY A 160 7.41 -0.24 28.18
CA GLY A 160 6.76 0.81 27.42
C GLY A 160 7.52 2.13 27.47
N GLY A 161 7.19 3.02 26.54
CA GLY A 161 7.60 4.41 26.52
C GLY A 161 6.86 5.26 27.55
N VAL A 162 6.59 6.51 27.22
CA VAL A 162 5.84 7.44 28.08
C VAL A 162 4.35 7.33 27.76
N ALA A 163 3.60 6.63 28.62
CA ALA A 163 2.15 6.48 28.49
C ALA A 163 1.43 7.84 28.44
N LEU A 164 0.64 8.02 27.37
CA LEU A 164 -0.33 9.10 27.18
C LEU A 164 -1.44 8.95 28.23
N ASP A 165 -2.20 7.87 28.17
CA ASP A 165 -3.23 7.56 29.16
C ASP A 165 -2.70 6.62 30.26
N VAL A 166 -2.94 7.01 31.52
CA VAL A 166 -2.60 6.24 32.72
C VAL A 166 -3.88 6.01 33.53
N GLU A 167 -4.83 5.28 32.97
CA GLU A 167 -5.92 4.72 33.77
C GLU A 167 -5.37 3.55 34.61
N HIS A 168 -5.57 3.64 35.94
CA HIS A 168 -5.34 2.51 36.85
C HIS A 168 -6.41 1.44 36.61
N ASN A 169 -6.12 0.49 35.73
CA ASN A 169 -6.90 -0.74 35.62
C ASN A 169 -6.24 -1.84 36.45
N ASP A 170 -6.52 -1.84 37.76
CA ASP A 170 -6.14 -2.90 38.70
C ASP A 170 -7.09 -4.13 38.66
N ASP A 171 -8.15 -4.11 37.83
CA ASP A 171 -9.30 -5.05 37.92
C ASP A 171 -9.49 -6.01 36.73
N ASP A 172 -8.64 -5.99 35.70
CA ASP A 172 -8.65 -7.04 34.66
C ASP A 172 -7.72 -8.20 35.08
N GLY A 173 -8.33 -9.31 35.54
CA GLY A 173 -7.66 -10.52 36.04
C GLY A 173 -6.95 -11.37 34.96
N GLY A 174 -6.14 -10.74 34.10
CA GLY A 174 -5.33 -11.37 33.05
C GLY A 174 -3.86 -10.99 33.16
N THR A 175 -2.96 -11.95 32.95
CA THR A 175 -1.52 -11.79 33.16
C THR A 175 -0.82 -11.00 32.05
N LEU A 176 -0.98 -9.67 32.03
CA LEU A 176 -0.22 -8.75 31.17
C LEU A 176 0.32 -7.57 31.99
N PRO A 177 1.65 -7.36 32.05
CA PRO A 177 2.21 -6.12 32.59
C PRO A 177 1.84 -4.94 31.69
N GLN A 178 1.03 -4.03 32.25
CA GLN A 178 0.74 -2.64 31.82
C GLN A 178 0.91 -2.32 30.32
N ALA A 179 -0.22 -2.21 29.62
CA ALA A 179 -0.26 -1.56 28.31
C ALA A 179 0.03 -0.06 28.46
N VAL A 180 1.00 0.43 27.69
CA VAL A 180 1.44 1.83 27.67
C VAL A 180 1.15 2.35 26.26
N TRP A 181 0.14 3.20 26.13
CA TRP A 181 -0.17 3.91 24.89
C TRP A 181 0.81 5.08 24.75
N ASP A 182 1.93 4.86 24.08
CA ASP A 182 3.12 5.73 24.02
C ASP A 182 3.39 6.31 22.63
N ILE A 183 2.42 6.14 21.71
CA ILE A 183 2.47 6.67 20.35
C ILE A 183 1.25 7.55 20.10
N ILE A 184 1.45 8.81 19.67
CA ILE A 184 0.39 9.62 19.06
C ILE A 184 0.37 9.33 17.56
N VAL A 185 -0.71 8.73 17.07
CA VAL A 185 -0.79 8.19 15.71
C VAL A 185 -0.85 9.32 14.67
N TRP A 186 -0.39 9.06 13.45
CA TRP A 186 -0.38 10.03 12.34
C TRP A 186 -1.74 10.71 12.10
N MET A 187 -2.87 10.01 12.28
CA MET A 187 -4.23 10.51 12.05
C MET A 187 -4.86 11.19 13.28
N ASP A 188 -4.08 11.43 14.33
CA ASP A 188 -4.52 12.11 15.54
C ASP A 188 -4.60 13.63 15.31
N HIS A 189 -5.77 14.22 15.57
CA HIS A 189 -6.04 15.64 15.37
C HIS A 189 -6.15 16.41 16.71
N ARG A 190 -5.69 15.84 17.84
CA ARG A 190 -5.75 16.50 19.17
C ARG A 190 -5.07 17.87 19.23
N ALA A 191 -4.11 18.09 18.34
CA ALA A 191 -3.30 19.30 18.22
C ALA A 191 -3.83 20.31 17.16
N GLU A 192 -5.10 20.24 16.76
CA GLU A 192 -5.69 21.19 15.79
C GLU A 192 -5.57 22.65 16.26
N ALA A 193 -5.79 22.92 17.56
CA ALA A 193 -5.66 24.26 18.12
C ALA A 193 -4.21 24.78 18.05
N GLU A 194 -3.24 23.94 18.44
CA GLU A 194 -1.81 24.24 18.35
C GLU A 194 -1.36 24.46 16.90
N ALA A 195 -1.80 23.63 15.95
CA ALA A 195 -1.50 23.81 14.53
C ALA A 195 -2.11 25.10 13.97
N ALA A 196 -3.36 25.43 14.34
CA ALA A 196 -4.00 26.69 13.94
C ALA A 196 -3.27 27.92 14.48
N GLU A 197 -2.76 27.87 15.72
CA GLU A 197 -1.92 28.93 16.28
C GLU A 197 -0.57 29.06 15.54
N MET A 198 0.09 27.94 15.25
CA MET A 198 1.34 27.93 14.45
C MET A 198 1.13 28.53 13.05
N ASN A 199 0.03 28.17 12.38
CA ASN A 199 -0.29 28.65 11.04
C ASN A 199 -0.69 30.14 11.01
N ALA A 200 -1.09 30.72 12.15
CA ALA A 200 -1.43 32.14 12.28
C ALA A 200 -0.24 33.03 12.67
N ASP A 201 0.89 32.45 13.12
CA ASP A 201 2.06 33.21 13.57
C ASP A 201 2.84 33.82 12.41
N THR A 202 3.14 35.11 12.51
CA THR A 202 3.80 35.89 11.46
C THR A 202 5.31 36.07 11.68
N ALA A 203 5.88 35.41 12.70
CA ALA A 203 7.33 35.43 12.93
C ALA A 203 8.10 34.79 11.76
N GLU A 204 9.26 35.36 11.43
CA GLU A 204 10.07 34.96 10.28
C GLU A 204 10.44 33.46 10.31
N CYS A 205 10.83 32.94 11.48
CA CYS A 205 11.16 31.52 11.66
C CYS A 205 9.96 30.57 11.43
N THR A 206 8.76 30.97 11.83
CA THR A 206 7.54 30.20 11.54
C THR A 206 7.21 30.25 10.06
N GLN A 207 7.24 31.44 9.43
CA GLN A 207 6.96 31.59 8.00
C GLN A 207 8.01 30.88 7.11
N ASP A 208 9.28 30.85 7.53
CA ASP A 208 10.35 30.10 6.87
C ASP A 208 10.09 28.59 6.89
N VAL A 209 9.60 28.03 8.01
CA VAL A 209 9.14 26.63 8.09
C VAL A 209 7.90 26.40 7.23
N LEU A 210 6.85 27.23 7.39
CA LEU A 210 5.56 27.02 6.71
C LEU A 210 5.69 26.99 5.18
N ARG A 211 6.65 27.69 4.59
CA ARG A 211 6.87 27.67 3.13
C ARG A 211 7.22 26.28 2.58
N PHE A 212 7.87 25.42 3.38
CA PHE A 212 8.19 24.03 3.04
C PHE A 212 7.02 23.05 3.29
N TYR A 213 5.92 23.53 3.88
CA TYR A 213 4.68 22.77 4.08
C TYR A 213 3.53 23.39 3.28
N GLY A 214 3.84 24.00 2.13
CA GLY A 214 2.83 24.61 1.24
C GLY A 214 2.08 25.81 1.84
N GLY A 215 2.58 26.36 2.95
CA GLY A 215 1.98 27.48 3.70
C GLY A 215 1.15 27.06 4.92
N SER A 216 1.08 25.78 5.29
CA SER A 216 0.32 25.31 6.46
C SER A 216 0.84 23.98 7.03
N LEU A 217 1.13 23.94 8.33
CA LEU A 217 1.39 22.71 9.08
C LEU A 217 0.06 22.00 9.41
N SER A 218 0.05 20.67 9.22
CA SER A 218 -1.06 19.82 9.64
C SER A 218 -1.02 19.58 11.16
N PRO A 219 -2.15 19.40 11.87
CA PRO A 219 -2.15 18.82 13.22
C PRO A 219 -1.49 17.43 13.29
N GLU A 220 -1.46 16.71 12.16
CA GLU A 220 -0.79 15.43 11.99
C GLU A 220 0.75 15.52 11.95
N SER A 221 1.33 16.73 11.90
CA SER A 221 2.77 16.96 11.97
C SER A 221 3.25 16.97 13.43
N GLU A 222 4.56 16.79 13.64
CA GLU A 222 5.10 16.57 14.99
C GLU A 222 5.22 17.83 15.86
N PRO A 223 5.56 19.03 15.36
CA PRO A 223 5.65 20.22 16.19
C PRO A 223 4.31 20.58 16.90
N PRO A 224 3.13 20.52 16.25
CA PRO A 224 1.84 20.67 16.94
C PRO A 224 1.61 19.64 18.05
N LYS A 225 1.85 18.34 17.80
CA LYS A 225 1.71 17.28 18.82
C LYS A 225 2.63 17.49 20.02
N LEU A 226 3.87 17.93 19.77
CA LEU A 226 4.83 18.26 20.82
C LEU A 226 4.41 19.50 21.62
N LEU A 227 3.86 20.53 20.97
CA LEU A 227 3.29 21.70 21.66
C LEU A 227 2.06 21.34 22.50
N TRP A 228 1.22 20.44 21.99
CA TRP A 228 0.08 19.89 22.72
C TRP A 228 0.55 19.15 23.99
N LEU A 229 1.56 18.26 23.86
CA LEU A 229 2.16 17.57 25.01
C LEU A 229 2.73 18.55 26.03
N LEU A 230 3.47 19.58 25.61
CA LEU A 230 4.01 20.60 26.50
C LEU A 230 2.91 21.36 27.28
N ARG A 231 1.79 21.69 26.63
CA ARG A 231 0.71 22.49 27.22
C ARG A 231 -0.25 21.69 28.09
N HIS A 232 -0.67 20.52 27.62
CA HIS A 232 -1.74 19.74 28.24
C HIS A 232 -1.22 18.61 29.14
N ARG A 233 -0.02 18.07 28.85
CA ARG A 233 0.61 16.95 29.58
C ARG A 233 2.12 17.20 29.86
N PRO A 234 2.49 18.35 30.48
CA PRO A 234 3.89 18.71 30.71
C PRO A 234 4.68 17.67 31.52
N GLU A 235 4.01 16.91 32.39
CA GLU A 235 4.60 15.82 33.15
C GLU A 235 5.05 14.64 32.27
N LEU A 236 4.35 14.38 31.15
CA LEU A 236 4.80 13.41 30.16
C LEU A 236 5.92 14.00 29.29
N PHE A 237 5.75 15.24 28.84
CA PHE A 237 6.75 15.94 28.02
C PHE A 237 8.13 15.98 28.69
N LEU A 238 8.18 16.17 30.01
CA LEU A 238 9.42 16.16 30.80
C LEU A 238 10.00 14.74 31.04
N ARG A 239 9.19 13.68 30.95
CA ARG A 239 9.63 12.28 31.07
C ARG A 239 10.22 11.71 29.78
N CYS A 240 9.93 12.32 28.62
CA CYS A 240 10.49 11.89 27.34
C CYS A 240 12.01 12.06 27.32
N THR A 241 12.73 10.93 27.25
CA THR A 241 14.19 10.89 27.04
C THR A 241 14.51 11.16 25.57
N ALA A 242 13.70 10.62 24.67
CA ALA A 242 13.72 10.96 23.26
C ALA A 242 12.31 11.05 22.69
N VAL A 243 12.18 11.81 21.60
CA VAL A 243 11.02 11.82 20.73
C VAL A 243 11.50 11.55 19.32
N MET A 244 10.78 10.70 18.59
CA MET A 244 11.17 10.23 17.27
C MET A 244 9.96 9.76 16.47
N ASP A 245 10.11 9.70 15.16
CA ASP A 245 9.13 9.09 14.28
C ASP A 245 9.07 7.58 14.53
N LEU A 246 7.93 6.95 14.26
CA LEU A 246 7.74 5.51 14.46
C LEU A 246 8.74 4.67 13.66
N SER A 247 9.11 5.11 12.45
CA SER A 247 10.15 4.45 11.65
C SER A 247 11.52 4.49 12.34
N ASP A 248 11.90 5.63 12.89
CA ASP A 248 13.12 5.82 13.67
C ASP A 248 13.08 5.06 15.01
N PHE A 249 11.91 4.93 15.65
CA PHE A 249 11.75 4.11 16.85
C PHE A 249 12.03 2.64 16.59
N ILE A 250 11.52 2.10 15.48
CA ILE A 250 11.77 0.70 15.12
C ILE A 250 13.26 0.52 14.80
N VAL A 251 13.88 1.42 14.05
CA VAL A 251 15.33 1.40 13.79
C VAL A 251 16.15 1.50 15.08
N PHE A 252 15.74 2.34 16.04
CA PHE A 252 16.34 2.42 17.37
C PHE A 252 16.20 1.09 18.13
N ALA A 253 15.02 0.47 18.16
CA ALA A 253 14.82 -0.84 18.78
C ALA A 253 15.66 -1.94 18.11
N LEU A 254 15.91 -1.83 16.79
CA LEU A 254 16.76 -2.75 16.03
C LEU A 254 18.27 -2.57 16.29
N THR A 255 18.75 -1.34 16.48
CA THR A 255 20.20 -1.01 16.52
C THR A 255 20.72 -0.60 17.91
N GLY A 256 19.83 -0.19 18.82
CA GLY A 256 20.19 0.49 20.07
C GLY A 256 20.68 1.93 19.91
N ASN A 257 20.76 2.47 18.68
CA ASN A 257 21.25 3.83 18.44
C ASN A 257 20.14 4.87 18.66
N LEU A 258 20.15 5.50 19.83
CA LEU A 258 19.18 6.54 20.23
C LEU A 258 19.42 7.89 19.53
N GLU A 259 20.62 8.12 18.98
CA GLU A 259 21.01 9.40 18.37
C GLU A 259 20.63 9.48 16.88
N ALA A 260 20.38 8.35 16.22
CA ALA A 260 20.07 8.24 14.80
C ALA A 260 18.62 8.65 14.45
N ARG A 261 18.45 9.40 13.36
CA ARG A 261 17.16 9.75 12.73
C ARG A 261 17.26 9.65 11.20
N GLY A 262 16.23 9.16 10.55
CA GLY A 262 16.10 9.20 9.09
C GLY A 262 15.79 10.61 8.61
N LEU A 263 16.47 11.09 7.55
CA LEU A 263 16.14 12.37 6.92
C LEU A 263 14.70 12.39 6.37
N CYS A 264 14.21 11.23 5.92
CA CYS A 264 12.88 11.06 5.35
C CYS A 264 11.73 11.46 6.31
N PRO A 265 11.56 10.85 7.50
CA PRO A 265 10.54 11.29 8.46
C PRO A 265 10.75 12.74 8.90
N LEU A 266 12.00 13.14 9.16
CA LEU A 266 12.31 14.51 9.58
C LEU A 266 11.86 15.57 8.56
N ALA A 267 12.09 15.33 7.28
CA ALA A 267 11.60 16.15 6.18
C ALA A 267 10.07 16.24 6.18
N ALA A 268 9.41 15.07 6.18
CA ALA A 268 7.97 14.97 6.01
C ALA A 268 7.17 15.63 7.14
N LYS A 269 7.67 15.63 8.39
CA LYS A 269 6.85 15.94 9.57
C LYS A 269 7.48 16.76 10.70
N TRP A 270 8.80 16.96 10.72
CA TRP A 270 9.51 17.54 11.87
C TRP A 270 10.04 18.96 11.66
N ALA A 271 9.61 19.69 10.64
CA ALA A 271 10.12 21.04 10.33
C ALA A 271 11.65 21.10 10.19
N TYR A 272 12.28 20.01 9.77
CA TYR A 272 13.72 19.91 9.58
C TYR A 272 14.14 20.54 8.23
N ARG A 273 15.15 21.42 8.25
CA ARG A 273 15.66 22.09 7.05
C ARG A 273 16.60 21.15 6.28
N THR A 274 16.00 20.29 5.45
CA THR A 274 16.69 19.32 4.58
C THR A 274 17.71 19.93 3.62
N ASP A 275 17.50 21.19 3.25
CA ASP A 275 18.34 21.95 2.34
C ASP A 275 19.62 22.48 3.01
N GLU A 276 19.53 22.80 4.30
CA GLU A 276 20.65 23.25 5.14
C GLU A 276 21.20 22.13 6.04
N MET A 277 20.62 20.92 5.98
CA MET A 277 20.89 19.77 6.86
C MET A 277 20.95 20.15 8.34
N ARG A 278 19.95 20.90 8.82
CA ARG A 278 19.84 21.31 10.23
C ARG A 278 18.41 21.38 10.75
N TRP A 279 18.31 21.39 12.08
CA TRP A 279 17.10 21.80 12.78
C TRP A 279 16.93 23.33 12.73
N ASP A 280 15.70 23.82 12.65
CA ASP A 280 15.40 25.22 12.94
C ASP A 280 15.13 25.45 14.43
N THR A 281 16.21 25.65 15.19
CA THR A 281 16.11 25.90 16.63
C THR A 281 15.33 27.16 16.97
N SER A 282 15.25 28.15 16.06
CA SER A 282 14.53 29.40 16.30
C SER A 282 13.01 29.22 16.23
N PHE A 283 12.53 28.39 15.30
CA PHE A 283 11.14 27.94 15.24
C PHE A 283 10.75 27.17 16.52
N TYR A 284 11.54 26.17 16.93
CA TYR A 284 11.23 25.42 18.14
C TYR A 284 11.30 26.28 19.42
N GLN A 285 12.21 27.25 19.50
CA GLN A 285 12.27 28.21 20.61
C GLN A 285 11.05 29.14 20.64
N ARG A 286 10.55 29.61 19.47
CA ARG A 286 9.33 30.43 19.34
C ARG A 286 8.12 29.77 20.01
N TRP A 287 8.04 28.44 19.93
CA TRP A 287 6.95 27.62 20.49
C TRP A 287 7.24 27.02 21.87
N GLY A 288 8.33 27.41 22.53
CA GLY A 288 8.69 26.90 23.87
C GLY A 288 9.23 25.46 23.88
N LEU A 289 9.42 24.84 22.71
CA LEU A 289 9.92 23.47 22.53
C LEU A 289 11.46 23.38 22.54
N GLY A 290 12.16 24.50 22.73
CA GLY A 290 13.63 24.58 22.72
C GLY A 290 14.33 23.68 23.75
N ASP A 291 13.67 23.34 24.85
CA ASP A 291 14.19 22.42 25.88
C ASP A 291 14.57 21.04 25.32
N LEU A 292 13.85 20.54 24.31
CA LEU A 292 14.12 19.25 23.67
C LEU A 292 15.53 19.17 23.07
N PHE A 293 16.11 20.29 22.62
CA PHE A 293 17.51 20.34 22.17
C PHE A 293 18.48 20.25 23.34
N THR A 294 18.23 20.98 24.43
CA THR A 294 19.07 20.98 25.64
C THR A 294 19.11 19.59 26.29
N ARG A 295 17.98 18.87 26.28
CA ARG A 295 17.89 17.48 26.76
C ARG A 295 18.38 16.43 25.75
N GLY A 296 18.62 16.80 24.48
CA GLY A 296 19.08 15.89 23.43
C GLY A 296 18.00 14.97 22.83
N CYS A 297 16.71 15.28 23.02
CA CYS A 297 15.61 14.36 22.71
C CYS A 297 15.43 14.05 21.21
N PHE A 298 15.95 14.91 20.32
CA PHE A 298 15.86 14.72 18.86
C PHE A 298 16.98 13.87 18.25
N GLY A 299 17.97 13.44 19.04
CA GLY A 299 19.18 12.82 18.50
C GLY A 299 20.10 13.82 17.78
N ARG A 300 21.17 13.31 17.17
CA ARG A 300 22.26 14.10 16.57
C ARG A 300 22.78 13.53 15.24
N GLU A 301 22.47 12.29 14.91
CA GLU A 301 22.97 11.57 13.76
C GLU A 301 21.87 11.48 12.70
N ILE A 302 22.01 12.19 11.60
CA ILE A 302 21.01 12.22 10.53
C ILE A 302 21.48 11.31 9.39
N ARG A 303 20.64 10.35 8.99
CA ARG A 303 20.95 9.37 7.94
C ARG A 303 20.03 9.53 6.75
N LEU A 304 20.60 9.53 5.56
CA LEU A 304 19.87 9.64 4.30
C LEU A 304 19.15 8.31 3.98
N PRO A 305 18.09 8.31 3.16
CA PRO A 305 17.50 7.07 2.64
C PRO A 305 18.57 6.13 2.06
N GLY A 306 18.49 4.84 2.42
CA GLY A 306 19.48 3.84 2.00
C GLY A 306 20.85 3.89 2.69
N GLN A 307 21.10 4.81 3.62
CA GLN A 307 22.31 4.75 4.46
C GLN A 307 22.14 3.78 5.64
N ARG A 308 23.25 3.15 6.06
CA ARG A 308 23.31 2.33 7.27
C ARG A 308 23.20 3.19 8.53
N VAL A 309 22.40 2.71 9.49
CA VAL A 309 22.44 3.15 10.88
C VAL A 309 23.34 2.18 11.65
N HIS A 310 24.38 2.70 12.28
CA HIS A 310 25.27 1.89 13.11
C HIS A 310 24.64 1.68 14.49
N GLY A 311 24.84 0.51 15.08
CA GLY A 311 24.57 0.26 16.48
C GLY A 311 25.61 0.90 17.40
N ILE A 312 25.52 0.60 18.70
CA ILE A 312 26.40 1.19 19.71
C ILE A 312 27.86 0.78 19.46
N GLY A 313 28.77 1.75 19.57
CA GLY A 313 30.21 1.54 19.34
C GLY A 313 30.54 1.22 17.88
N ASP A 314 29.86 1.86 16.94
CA ASP A 314 29.99 1.69 15.48
C ASP A 314 29.67 0.28 14.94
N SER A 315 29.04 -0.57 15.76
CA SER A 315 28.67 -1.94 15.37
C SER A 315 27.76 -1.94 14.13
N VAL A 316 28.09 -2.79 13.16
CA VAL A 316 27.46 -2.80 11.83
C VAL A 316 26.08 -3.46 11.82
N GLY A 317 25.82 -4.32 12.82
CA GLY A 317 24.68 -5.23 12.83
C GLY A 317 23.51 -4.85 13.74
N LEU A 318 22.42 -5.61 13.60
CA LEU A 318 21.32 -5.70 14.57
C LEU A 318 21.84 -5.86 16.01
N SER A 319 21.08 -5.35 16.98
CA SER A 319 21.34 -5.62 18.39
C SER A 319 20.97 -7.07 18.76
N LYS A 320 21.60 -7.64 19.80
CA LYS A 320 21.36 -9.02 20.23
C LYS A 320 19.89 -9.24 20.64
N ILE A 321 19.29 -8.23 21.29
CA ILE A 321 17.86 -8.22 21.63
C ILE A 321 17.00 -8.11 20.36
N ALA A 322 17.34 -7.26 19.40
CA ALA A 322 16.57 -7.14 18.15
C ALA A 322 16.53 -8.47 17.37
N ALA A 323 17.69 -9.11 17.20
CA ALA A 323 17.80 -10.43 16.60
C ALA A 323 16.94 -11.47 17.35
N PHE A 324 16.91 -11.39 18.69
CA PHE A 324 16.07 -12.22 19.53
C PHE A 324 14.56 -11.99 19.31
N LEU A 325 14.13 -10.72 19.29
CA LEU A 325 12.73 -10.36 19.10
C LEU A 325 12.26 -10.83 17.71
N LEU A 326 13.02 -10.51 16.66
CA LEU A 326 12.69 -10.90 15.28
C LEU A 326 12.74 -12.41 15.06
N PHE A 327 13.81 -13.10 15.46
CA PHE A 327 14.10 -14.47 15.02
C PHE A 327 14.02 -15.54 16.11
N GLY A 328 13.90 -15.15 17.38
CA GLY A 328 13.96 -16.06 18.53
C GLY A 328 15.38 -16.27 19.06
N SER A 329 15.55 -17.19 20.00
CA SER A 329 16.82 -17.38 20.71
C SER A 329 17.91 -17.98 19.83
N PRO A 330 19.06 -17.30 19.64
CA PRO A 330 20.27 -17.92 19.08
C PRO A 330 20.95 -18.78 20.16
N THR A 331 20.29 -19.89 20.51
CA THR A 331 20.88 -20.91 21.39
C THR A 331 21.99 -21.62 20.64
N SER A 332 23.17 -21.73 21.25
CA SER A 332 24.43 -22.16 20.61
C SER A 332 24.44 -23.58 20.02
N ASP A 333 23.39 -24.38 20.26
CA ASP A 333 23.25 -25.77 19.81
C ASP A 333 21.88 -26.08 19.18
N VAL A 334 20.99 -25.08 19.00
CA VAL A 334 19.62 -25.34 18.53
C VAL A 334 19.56 -25.33 17.01
N THR A 335 19.87 -26.51 16.45
CA THR A 335 19.19 -27.02 15.26
C THR A 335 17.71 -27.27 15.58
N SER A 336 16.91 -26.20 15.76
CA SER A 336 15.47 -26.34 15.95
C SER A 336 14.88 -27.01 14.72
N ARG A 337 14.46 -28.27 14.85
CA ARG A 337 13.70 -29.02 13.84
C ARG A 337 12.26 -28.51 13.69
N ALA A 338 12.05 -27.20 13.81
CA ALA A 338 10.83 -26.52 13.41
C ALA A 338 10.81 -26.41 11.88
N SER A 339 10.29 -27.46 11.24
CA SER A 339 9.81 -27.43 9.84
C SER A 339 10.74 -26.79 8.79
N ASN A 340 11.71 -27.57 8.30
CA ASN A 340 12.37 -27.40 7.00
C ASN A 340 13.05 -26.04 6.69
N CYS A 341 13.46 -25.29 7.72
CA CYS A 341 14.53 -24.30 7.62
C CYS A 341 15.48 -24.44 8.81
N THR A 342 16.74 -24.10 8.60
CA THR A 342 17.76 -24.11 9.65
C THR A 342 18.34 -22.71 9.76
N LEU A 343 18.07 -22.07 10.90
CA LEU A 343 18.60 -20.76 11.27
C LEU A 343 19.92 -21.01 12.00
N THR A 344 21.06 -20.69 11.38
CA THR A 344 22.37 -20.77 12.02
C THR A 344 22.89 -19.38 12.35
N ALA A 345 23.07 -19.10 13.66
CA ALA A 345 23.66 -17.86 14.17
C ALA A 345 25.21 -17.80 14.03
N ARG A 346 25.78 -18.72 13.26
CA ARG A 346 27.17 -18.78 12.81
C ARG A 346 27.14 -19.30 11.38
N GLY A 347 27.85 -18.65 10.46
CA GLY A 347 27.68 -18.74 9.00
C GLY A 347 28.00 -20.09 8.31
N GLU A 348 27.93 -21.22 9.02
CA GLU A 348 28.08 -22.54 8.41
C GLU A 348 26.69 -23.12 8.06
N PRO A 349 26.48 -23.59 6.82
CA PRO A 349 25.31 -24.39 6.46
C PRO A 349 25.29 -25.70 7.25
N VAL A 350 24.12 -26.13 7.73
CA VAL A 350 24.01 -27.43 8.42
C VAL A 350 23.94 -28.55 7.38
N ASP A 351 24.98 -29.38 7.33
CA ASP A 351 24.98 -30.60 6.53
C ASP A 351 23.87 -31.57 6.98
N GLY A 352 23.04 -32.01 6.02
CA GLY A 352 22.10 -33.13 6.22
C GLY A 352 20.60 -32.81 6.25
N GLY A 353 20.16 -31.61 5.85
CA GLY A 353 18.73 -31.25 5.76
C GLY A 353 18.25 -30.93 4.35
N ALA A 354 17.17 -31.58 3.88
CA ALA A 354 16.48 -31.24 2.63
C ALA A 354 15.58 -29.99 2.77
N ALA A 355 16.18 -28.90 3.24
CA ALA A 355 15.54 -27.68 3.73
C ALA A 355 16.15 -26.46 3.01
N ALA A 356 15.39 -25.38 2.78
CA ALA A 356 16.05 -24.11 2.48
C ALA A 356 16.62 -23.56 3.78
N GLN A 357 17.81 -22.98 3.74
CA GLN A 357 18.47 -22.45 4.95
C GLN A 357 18.52 -20.93 4.83
N LEU A 358 18.09 -20.21 5.88
CA LEU A 358 18.38 -18.79 6.03
C LEU A 358 19.51 -18.65 7.06
N VAL A 359 20.70 -18.33 6.56
CA VAL A 359 21.89 -18.10 7.35
C VAL A 359 21.98 -16.61 7.69
N TRP A 360 22.34 -16.28 8.93
CA TRP A 360 22.55 -14.90 9.36
C TRP A 360 23.46 -14.81 10.58
N ASP A 361 24.35 -13.83 10.59
CA ASP A 361 24.98 -13.34 11.81
C ASP A 361 24.41 -11.95 12.09
N TYR A 362 23.74 -11.75 13.23
CA TYR A 362 23.13 -10.47 13.56
C TYR A 362 24.12 -9.31 13.55
N ARG A 363 25.41 -9.59 13.77
CA ARG A 363 26.50 -8.60 13.76
C ARG A 363 26.86 -8.11 12.36
N GLU A 364 26.42 -8.83 11.32
CA GLU A 364 26.62 -8.51 9.90
C GLU A 364 25.34 -8.00 9.22
N VAL A 365 24.16 -8.30 9.77
CA VAL A 365 22.86 -7.83 9.25
C VAL A 365 22.71 -6.32 9.48
N VAL A 366 22.86 -5.54 8.42
CA VAL A 366 22.78 -4.07 8.49
C VAL A 366 21.35 -3.59 8.72
N VAL A 367 21.18 -2.39 9.28
CA VAL A 367 19.88 -1.69 9.35
C VAL A 367 19.96 -0.39 8.56
N ALA A 368 19.02 -0.17 7.65
CA ALA A 368 18.91 1.09 6.91
C ALA A 368 18.20 2.18 7.75
N ALA A 369 18.44 3.45 7.39
CA ALA A 369 17.69 4.59 7.93
C ALA A 369 16.17 4.43 7.76
N GLY A 370 15.41 4.87 8.75
CA GLY A 370 13.95 4.80 8.75
C GLY A 370 13.33 5.68 7.66
N MET A 371 12.23 5.20 7.08
CA MET A 371 11.44 5.95 6.11
C MET A 371 9.96 6.04 6.51
N VAL A 372 9.30 7.08 6.02
CA VAL A 372 7.83 7.15 5.99
C VAL A 372 7.30 6.13 4.99
N ASP A 373 6.25 5.40 5.34
CA ASP A 373 5.57 4.39 4.51
C ASP A 373 5.31 4.85 3.06
N ALA A 374 4.68 6.02 2.89
CA ALA A 374 4.42 6.60 1.57
C ALA A 374 5.72 6.88 0.80
N HIS A 375 6.77 7.35 1.48
CA HIS A 375 8.05 7.69 0.88
C HIS A 375 8.84 6.43 0.46
N ALA A 376 8.81 5.36 1.27
CA ALA A 376 9.29 4.04 0.85
C ALA A 376 8.50 3.52 -0.35
N GLY A 377 7.16 3.69 -0.34
CA GLY A 377 6.30 3.43 -1.49
C GLY A 377 6.72 4.18 -2.76
N ALA A 378 7.21 5.42 -2.65
CA ALA A 378 7.78 6.15 -3.79
C ALA A 378 9.10 5.52 -4.26
N VAL A 379 10.05 5.20 -3.36
CA VAL A 379 11.30 4.49 -3.70
C VAL A 379 11.01 3.20 -4.48
N GLY A 380 10.05 2.39 -4.00
CA GLY A 380 9.63 1.17 -4.69
C GLY A 380 8.91 1.44 -6.02
N ALA A 381 8.06 2.46 -6.10
CA ALA A 381 7.40 2.85 -7.36
C ALA A 381 8.41 3.35 -8.41
N TYR A 382 9.47 4.05 -8.00
CA TYR A 382 10.52 4.55 -8.87
C TYR A 382 11.32 3.42 -9.57
N SER A 383 11.33 2.19 -9.02
CA SER A 383 11.93 1.00 -9.66
C SER A 383 11.15 0.50 -10.89
N MET A 384 9.90 0.96 -11.09
CA MET A 384 9.06 0.52 -12.21
C MET A 384 9.67 0.89 -13.56
N ARG A 385 9.78 -0.10 -14.45
CA ARG A 385 10.12 0.13 -15.86
C ARG A 385 8.88 0.63 -16.61
N ILE A 386 9.08 1.45 -17.64
CA ILE A 386 7.99 2.12 -18.35
C ILE A 386 7.94 1.61 -19.80
N PRO A 387 6.94 0.77 -20.16
CA PRO A 387 6.73 0.31 -21.52
C PRO A 387 6.58 1.45 -22.53
N ALA A 388 7.11 1.26 -23.74
CA ALA A 388 7.07 2.25 -24.80
C ALA A 388 5.67 2.44 -25.40
N THR A 389 4.88 1.36 -25.44
CA THR A 389 3.49 1.34 -25.93
C THR A 389 2.58 0.83 -24.82
N GLY A 390 1.43 1.48 -24.59
CA GLY A 390 0.41 0.94 -23.72
C GLY A 390 -0.31 -0.28 -24.32
N GLU A 391 -0.73 -1.20 -23.46
CA GLU A 391 -1.57 -2.34 -23.84
C GLU A 391 -3.04 -1.94 -23.82
N ARG A 392 -3.84 -2.42 -24.78
CA ARG A 392 -5.29 -2.16 -24.80
C ARG A 392 -6.07 -3.29 -24.14
N SER A 393 -6.93 -2.88 -23.20
CA SER A 393 -8.11 -3.57 -22.62
C SER A 393 -7.97 -4.94 -21.95
N ASP A 394 -7.03 -5.80 -22.34
CA ASP A 394 -7.14 -7.25 -22.07
C ASP A 394 -6.24 -7.73 -20.91
N TRP A 395 -5.56 -6.80 -20.23
CA TRP A 395 -4.61 -7.03 -19.13
C TRP A 395 -5.26 -7.43 -17.78
N TRP A 396 -6.58 -7.30 -17.63
CA TRP A 396 -7.26 -7.56 -16.35
C TRP A 396 -7.63 -9.03 -16.16
N ILE A 397 -6.66 -9.85 -15.75
CA ILE A 397 -6.94 -11.19 -15.22
C ILE A 397 -7.52 -11.05 -13.80
N GLN A 398 -8.74 -11.55 -13.59
CA GLN A 398 -9.36 -11.57 -12.26
C GLN A 398 -8.53 -12.38 -11.26
N PRO A 399 -8.56 -12.04 -9.96
CA PRO A 399 -8.02 -12.90 -8.91
C PRO A 399 -8.67 -14.29 -8.99
N THR A 400 -7.87 -15.31 -9.28
CA THR A 400 -8.33 -16.71 -9.34
C THR A 400 -8.80 -17.16 -7.96
N GLY A 401 -10.12 -17.16 -7.76
CA GLY A 401 -10.74 -17.54 -6.48
C GLY A 401 -12.17 -17.04 -6.25
N MET A 402 -12.63 -15.99 -6.94
CA MET A 402 -14.05 -15.61 -6.89
C MET A 402 -14.87 -16.51 -7.81
N LYS A 403 -15.56 -17.51 -7.24
CA LYS A 403 -16.66 -18.19 -7.94
C LYS A 403 -17.71 -17.15 -8.31
N GLU A 404 -18.24 -17.23 -9.53
CA GLU A 404 -19.39 -16.44 -9.95
C GLU A 404 -20.54 -16.64 -8.94
N ALA A 405 -21.13 -15.54 -8.47
CA ALA A 405 -22.38 -15.63 -7.74
C ALA A 405 -23.44 -16.24 -8.69
N PRO A 406 -24.22 -17.24 -8.26
CA PRO A 406 -25.11 -17.96 -9.16
C PRO A 406 -26.11 -17.01 -9.82
N SER A 407 -26.13 -17.01 -11.14
CA SER A 407 -27.01 -16.22 -12.00
C SER A 407 -28.46 -16.71 -11.87
N GLY A 408 -29.13 -16.35 -10.78
CA GLY A 408 -30.39 -16.98 -10.40
C GLY A 408 -31.20 -16.28 -9.30
N LEU A 409 -31.18 -14.94 -9.23
CA LEU A 409 -32.18 -14.20 -8.45
C LEU A 409 -33.42 -13.92 -9.31
N SER A 410 -34.33 -14.90 -9.35
CA SER A 410 -35.68 -14.69 -9.87
C SER A 410 -36.45 -13.69 -9.01
N ALA A 411 -37.23 -12.81 -9.65
CA ALA A 411 -38.05 -11.84 -8.95
C ALA A 411 -39.13 -12.56 -8.11
N GLY A 412 -38.99 -12.51 -6.78
CA GLY A 412 -39.81 -13.28 -5.85
C GLY A 412 -40.23 -12.50 -4.60
N THR A 413 -41.43 -11.92 -4.65
CA THR A 413 -42.29 -11.50 -3.51
C THR A 413 -41.80 -10.44 -2.50
N ARG A 414 -42.63 -9.40 -2.34
CA ARG A 414 -42.54 -8.38 -1.27
C ARG A 414 -42.75 -8.99 0.12
N PRO A 415 -42.05 -8.55 1.17
CA PRO A 415 -42.54 -8.67 2.55
C PRO A 415 -43.56 -7.56 2.84
N MET A 416 -44.80 -7.92 3.16
CA MET A 416 -45.73 -6.98 3.83
C MET A 416 -45.51 -7.02 5.35
N SER A 417 -45.74 -5.88 5.98
CA SER A 417 -45.62 -5.63 7.41
C SER A 417 -46.37 -6.63 8.29
N ALA A 418 -45.71 -7.12 9.34
CA ALA A 418 -46.37 -7.76 10.49
C ALA A 418 -46.36 -6.79 11.69
N ALA A 419 -47.50 -6.14 11.94
CA ALA A 419 -47.78 -5.46 13.19
C ALA A 419 -48.48 -6.42 14.18
N CYS A 420 -48.55 -6.03 15.45
CA CYS A 420 -48.83 -6.90 16.58
C CYS A 420 -50.22 -7.59 16.64
N THR A 421 -50.20 -8.68 17.40
CA THR A 421 -51.25 -9.22 18.31
C THR A 421 -52.43 -10.05 17.76
N PRO A 422 -52.96 -10.99 18.57
CA PRO A 422 -53.76 -12.12 18.09
C PRO A 422 -55.26 -12.01 18.40
N THR A 423 -56.10 -12.71 17.63
CA THR A 423 -57.18 -13.64 18.09
C THR A 423 -58.14 -13.98 16.94
N GLY A 424 -58.82 -15.13 17.03
CA GLY A 424 -60.19 -15.26 16.50
C GLY A 424 -60.44 -15.88 15.11
N HIS A 425 -60.52 -17.22 15.07
CA HIS A 425 -61.62 -17.98 14.45
C HIS A 425 -61.80 -18.09 12.90
N ALA A 426 -61.70 -19.37 12.47
CA ALA A 426 -62.71 -20.13 11.69
C ALA A 426 -62.76 -20.14 10.14
N CYS A 427 -63.10 -21.36 9.63
CA CYS A 427 -63.70 -21.72 8.33
C CYS A 427 -62.84 -21.59 7.05
N THR A 428 -62.48 -22.69 6.35
CA THR A 428 -63.25 -23.43 5.29
C THR A 428 -63.61 -22.55 4.08
N THR A 429 -63.45 -22.93 2.80
CA THR A 429 -63.45 -24.26 2.15
C THR A 429 -62.95 -24.18 0.68
N ALA A 430 -62.27 -25.23 0.21
CA ALA A 430 -62.44 -26.01 -1.04
C ALA A 430 -62.76 -25.41 -2.45
N ASN A 431 -62.38 -26.22 -3.48
CA ASN A 431 -62.98 -26.37 -4.84
C ASN A 431 -62.67 -25.29 -5.91
N THR A 432 -62.53 -25.58 -7.24
CA THR A 432 -62.32 -26.82 -8.05
C THR A 432 -62.05 -26.45 -9.53
N GLN A 433 -61.35 -27.32 -10.31
CA GLN A 433 -61.49 -27.53 -11.79
C GLN A 433 -61.21 -26.32 -12.73
N ALA A 434 -60.92 -26.40 -14.05
CA ALA A 434 -60.38 -27.38 -15.03
C ALA A 434 -59.93 -26.55 -16.29
N MET A 435 -59.52 -27.03 -17.48
CA MET A 435 -59.42 -28.36 -18.12
C MET A 435 -58.27 -28.38 -19.20
N HIS A 436 -58.42 -29.10 -20.32
CA HIS A 436 -57.45 -29.28 -21.44
C HIS A 436 -57.83 -28.56 -22.75
N VAL A 437 -56.85 -28.38 -23.65
CA VAL A 437 -56.91 -28.82 -25.08
C VAL A 437 -55.51 -29.29 -25.53
N LEU A 438 -55.45 -30.35 -26.35
CA LEU A 438 -54.31 -30.83 -27.14
C LEU A 438 -54.85 -31.19 -28.53
N ASP A 439 -54.11 -30.90 -29.61
CA ASP A 439 -53.97 -31.77 -30.79
C ASP A 439 -52.65 -31.43 -31.56
N GLU A 440 -52.46 -31.92 -32.79
CA GLU A 440 -51.78 -33.19 -33.06
C GLU A 440 -51.03 -33.18 -34.40
N HIS A 441 -49.84 -33.82 -34.45
CA HIS A 441 -49.15 -34.43 -35.61
C HIS A 441 -47.66 -34.64 -35.26
N GLY A 442 -47.34 -35.73 -34.57
CA GLY A 442 -45.96 -36.04 -34.21
C GLY A 442 -45.24 -36.84 -35.29
N LEU A 443 -43.96 -36.52 -35.53
CA LEU A 443 -42.90 -37.50 -35.80
C LEU A 443 -41.52 -36.85 -35.65
N ASN A 444 -40.53 -37.67 -35.29
CA ASN A 444 -39.13 -37.31 -35.07
C ASN A 444 -38.28 -37.77 -36.29
N ILE A 445 -36.95 -37.60 -36.25
CA ILE A 445 -35.89 -38.16 -37.14
C ILE A 445 -35.21 -37.16 -38.12
N THR A 446 -34.04 -36.67 -37.68
CA THR A 446 -32.69 -36.81 -38.30
C THR A 446 -32.37 -36.37 -39.75
N GLN A 447 -31.22 -35.66 -39.86
CA GLN A 447 -30.31 -35.50 -41.02
C GLN A 447 -30.76 -34.79 -42.31
N CYS A 448 -29.93 -33.83 -42.75
CA CYS A 448 -29.68 -33.59 -44.16
C CYS A 448 -28.24 -33.09 -44.39
N ALA A 449 -27.54 -33.63 -45.39
CA ALA A 449 -26.19 -33.24 -45.76
C ALA A 449 -25.94 -33.47 -47.27
N THR A 450 -25.03 -32.67 -47.85
CA THR A 450 -24.33 -32.86 -49.16
C THR A 450 -25.09 -32.67 -50.49
N GLY A 451 -24.34 -32.23 -51.54
CA GLY A 451 -24.76 -32.14 -52.95
C GLY A 451 -24.79 -30.70 -53.51
N SER A 452 -23.69 -30.04 -53.91
CA SER A 452 -22.72 -30.32 -55.00
C SER A 452 -23.22 -30.00 -56.43
N ILE A 453 -22.60 -28.99 -57.08
CA ILE A 453 -22.55 -28.82 -58.55
C ILE A 453 -21.10 -28.46 -58.93
N VAL A 454 -20.61 -28.99 -60.06
CA VAL A 454 -19.24 -28.86 -60.59
C VAL A 454 -19.31 -28.52 -62.08
N ASP A 455 -18.48 -27.58 -62.56
CA ASP A 455 -17.91 -27.52 -63.92
C ASP A 455 -16.88 -26.36 -64.02
N ASP A 456 -16.08 -26.23 -65.09
CA ASP A 456 -14.76 -26.87 -65.26
C ASP A 456 -13.77 -25.84 -65.89
N ARG A 457 -12.45 -26.07 -65.72
CA ARG A 457 -11.26 -25.49 -66.42
C ARG A 457 -11.23 -24.04 -66.95
N SER A 458 -10.18 -23.31 -66.56
CA SER A 458 -9.02 -23.07 -67.45
C SER A 458 -7.80 -22.44 -66.73
N ASN A 459 -6.59 -22.69 -67.26
CA ASN A 459 -5.29 -22.27 -66.70
C ASN A 459 -5.03 -20.76 -66.85
N ILE A 460 -4.27 -20.18 -65.90
CA ILE A 460 -3.03 -19.42 -66.13
C ILE A 460 -2.23 -19.34 -64.82
N SER A 461 -0.90 -19.25 -64.94
CA SER A 461 0.10 -19.50 -63.89
C SER A 461 0.55 -18.26 -63.11
N ASN A 462 0.99 -18.50 -61.86
CA ASN A 462 1.97 -17.75 -61.06
C ASN A 462 1.74 -16.24 -60.84
N GLU A 463 1.40 -15.87 -59.61
CA GLU A 463 2.37 -15.17 -58.74
C GLU A 463 2.00 -15.34 -57.25
N THR A 464 2.98 -15.16 -56.36
CA THR A 464 2.92 -15.60 -54.95
C THR A 464 2.20 -14.63 -54.02
N ALA A 465 1.15 -15.10 -53.35
CA ALA A 465 0.55 -14.45 -52.18
C ALA A 465 0.61 -15.42 -50.97
N PRO A 466 1.19 -15.01 -49.82
CA PRO A 466 1.19 -15.85 -48.62
C PRO A 466 -0.20 -15.90 -47.97
N SER A 467 -0.57 -17.09 -47.53
CA SER A 467 -1.88 -17.43 -46.96
C SER A 467 -2.23 -16.62 -45.72
N LEU A 468 -3.53 -16.32 -45.52
CA LEU A 468 -4.04 -16.01 -44.18
C LEU A 468 -3.77 -17.20 -43.26
N MET A 469 -2.96 -16.99 -42.23
CA MET A 469 -2.85 -17.89 -41.09
C MET A 469 -3.81 -17.38 -40.00
N THR A 470 -4.95 -18.05 -39.85
CA THR A 470 -5.77 -17.90 -38.65
C THR A 470 -5.03 -18.58 -37.51
N ILE A 471 -4.40 -17.79 -36.63
CA ILE A 471 -3.73 -18.34 -35.44
C ILE A 471 -4.78 -18.64 -34.39
N ASP A 472 -5.11 -19.91 -34.23
CA ASP A 472 -5.80 -20.43 -33.04
C ASP A 472 -4.82 -20.41 -31.87
N LEU A 473 -5.07 -19.55 -30.87
CA LEU A 473 -4.21 -19.39 -29.70
C LEU A 473 -4.55 -20.36 -28.55
N THR A 474 -5.37 -21.39 -28.80
CA THR A 474 -5.64 -22.44 -27.80
C THR A 474 -4.53 -23.50 -27.78
N GLY A 475 -3.49 -23.26 -26.97
CA GLY A 475 -2.62 -24.35 -26.46
C GLY A 475 -1.12 -24.30 -26.78
N ALA A 476 -0.53 -23.14 -27.09
CA ALA A 476 0.93 -23.01 -27.19
C ALA A 476 1.61 -23.07 -25.81
N ARG A 477 2.25 -24.20 -25.48
CA ARG A 477 3.17 -24.29 -24.33
C ARG A 477 4.38 -23.37 -24.56
N VAL A 478 4.61 -22.43 -23.64
CA VAL A 478 5.82 -21.59 -23.64
C VAL A 478 7.01 -22.42 -23.21
N THR A 479 7.76 -22.97 -24.17
CA THR A 479 9.05 -23.62 -23.92
C THR A 479 10.17 -22.59 -23.98
N SER A 480 10.81 -22.35 -22.83
CA SER A 480 12.09 -21.61 -22.68
C SER A 480 12.21 -20.34 -23.54
N VAL A 481 11.69 -19.23 -23.03
CA VAL A 481 11.92 -17.91 -23.62
C VAL A 481 13.41 -17.56 -23.49
N GLY A 482 14.16 -17.71 -24.57
CA GLY A 482 15.59 -17.41 -24.61
C GLY A 482 15.90 -15.92 -24.44
N THR A 483 17.16 -15.63 -24.13
CA THR A 483 17.74 -14.29 -23.88
C THR A 483 17.36 -13.19 -24.89
N ALA A 484 16.98 -13.56 -26.11
CA ALA A 484 16.51 -12.64 -27.14
C ALA A 484 15.23 -11.88 -26.78
N ALA A 485 14.27 -12.49 -26.08
CA ALA A 485 13.02 -11.79 -25.75
C ALA A 485 13.20 -10.80 -24.58
N ALA A 486 14.06 -11.12 -23.61
CA ALA A 486 14.45 -10.17 -22.57
C ALA A 486 15.16 -8.94 -23.15
N ALA A 487 16.00 -9.14 -24.18
CA ALA A 487 16.62 -8.04 -24.92
C ALA A 487 15.60 -7.23 -25.75
N ALA A 488 14.61 -7.88 -26.36
CA ALA A 488 13.53 -7.21 -27.09
C ALA A 488 12.63 -6.38 -26.16
N ALA A 489 12.30 -6.90 -24.97
CA ALA A 489 11.55 -6.17 -23.95
C ALA A 489 12.34 -4.95 -23.43
N ALA A 490 13.66 -5.07 -23.23
CA ALA A 490 14.52 -3.94 -22.87
C ALA A 490 14.58 -2.85 -23.97
N ALA A 491 14.53 -3.25 -25.25
CA ALA A 491 14.47 -2.31 -26.38
C ALA A 491 13.10 -1.61 -26.54
N ALA A 492 12.07 -2.03 -25.81
CA ALA A 492 10.71 -1.50 -25.86
C ALA A 492 10.34 -0.64 -24.63
N MET A 493 11.31 0.02 -24.00
CA MET A 493 11.10 0.92 -22.84
C MET A 493 11.35 2.38 -23.22
N VAL A 494 10.63 3.32 -22.59
CA VAL A 494 10.85 4.77 -22.79
C VAL A 494 11.65 5.36 -21.63
N PRO A 495 12.77 6.07 -21.91
CA PRO A 495 13.58 6.72 -20.87
C PRO A 495 12.90 8.00 -20.37
N PHE A 496 11.95 7.87 -19.45
CA PHE A 496 11.47 9.00 -18.66
C PHE A 496 12.50 9.34 -17.57
N ASP A 497 12.89 10.61 -17.50
CA ASP A 497 13.74 11.12 -16.42
C ASP A 497 13.04 10.95 -15.06
N TRP A 498 13.80 10.82 -13.97
CA TRP A 498 13.26 10.71 -12.61
C TRP A 498 12.30 11.86 -12.27
N CYS A 499 12.57 13.09 -12.75
CA CYS A 499 11.75 14.26 -12.49
C CYS A 499 10.49 14.36 -13.38
N GLN A 500 10.31 13.45 -14.34
CA GLN A 500 9.13 13.39 -15.21
C GLN A 500 8.07 12.39 -14.72
N ARG A 501 8.36 11.66 -13.64
CA ARG A 501 7.48 10.65 -13.05
C ARG A 501 6.87 11.19 -11.77
N ILE A 502 5.56 11.00 -11.58
CA ILE A 502 4.90 11.21 -10.29
C ILE A 502 4.46 9.87 -9.72
N ALA A 503 4.89 9.56 -8.51
CA ALA A 503 4.47 8.36 -7.78
C ALA A 503 3.14 8.63 -7.05
N LEU A 504 2.13 7.79 -7.32
CA LEU A 504 0.82 7.83 -6.69
C LEU A 504 0.65 6.61 -5.79
N ILE A 505 0.75 6.85 -4.48
CA ILE A 505 0.58 5.84 -3.43
C ILE A 505 -0.91 5.82 -3.06
N ALA A 506 -1.70 4.99 -3.74
CA ALA A 506 -3.15 5.08 -3.71
C ALA A 506 -3.80 3.94 -2.91
N GLY A 507 -4.40 4.29 -1.77
CA GLY A 507 -5.08 3.38 -0.84
C GLY A 507 -6.31 4.04 -0.22
N THR A 508 -6.38 4.07 1.12
CA THR A 508 -7.42 4.79 1.89
C THR A 508 -7.49 6.26 1.50
N SER A 509 -6.31 6.88 1.41
CA SER A 509 -5.97 8.20 0.89
C SER A 509 -5.03 8.05 -0.32
N THR A 510 -4.58 9.14 -0.92
CA THR A 510 -3.52 9.09 -1.95
C THR A 510 -2.47 10.18 -1.73
N CYS A 511 -1.19 9.79 -1.71
CA CYS A 511 -0.07 10.73 -1.78
C CYS A 511 0.50 10.82 -3.21
N HIS A 512 0.91 12.03 -3.59
CA HIS A 512 1.37 12.40 -4.93
C HIS A 512 2.79 12.96 -4.84
N MET A 513 3.79 12.14 -5.15
CA MET A 513 5.21 12.49 -4.97
C MET A 513 5.95 12.68 -6.28
N VAL A 514 6.53 13.85 -6.48
CA VAL A 514 7.37 14.18 -7.63
C VAL A 514 8.72 14.71 -7.16
N CYS A 515 9.79 14.33 -7.87
CA CYS A 515 11.14 14.82 -7.62
C CYS A 515 11.55 15.89 -8.66
N SER A 516 12.42 16.80 -8.26
CA SER A 516 12.95 17.89 -9.09
C SER A 516 14.42 18.16 -8.79
N ARG A 517 15.16 18.74 -9.74
CA ARG A 517 16.59 19.07 -9.56
C ARG A 517 16.81 20.36 -8.75
N GLU A 518 15.89 21.30 -8.88
CA GLU A 518 15.87 22.59 -8.20
C GLU A 518 14.66 22.66 -7.26
N PRO A 519 14.70 23.47 -6.18
CA PRO A 519 13.59 23.57 -5.24
C PRO A 519 12.36 24.25 -5.88
N VAL A 520 11.24 23.52 -5.99
CA VAL A 520 9.95 24.05 -6.48
C VAL A 520 8.98 24.27 -5.31
N PHE A 521 8.69 25.53 -4.99
CA PHE A 521 7.72 25.88 -3.95
C PHE A 521 6.30 25.98 -4.51
N VAL A 522 5.37 25.23 -3.92
CA VAL A 522 3.99 25.14 -4.41
C VAL A 522 3.00 25.28 -3.25
N ARG A 523 2.15 26.31 -3.28
CA ARG A 523 1.13 26.53 -2.25
C ARG A 523 0.16 25.34 -2.18
N GLY A 524 -0.10 24.83 -0.98
CA GLY A 524 -0.95 23.68 -0.72
C GLY A 524 -0.34 22.31 -1.02
N VAL A 525 0.98 22.25 -1.24
CA VAL A 525 1.75 21.02 -1.46
C VAL A 525 2.97 21.06 -0.54
N TRP A 526 3.32 19.95 0.10
CA TRP A 526 4.50 19.89 0.98
C TRP A 526 5.79 19.78 0.16
N GLY A 527 6.92 20.07 0.80
CA GLY A 527 8.20 20.29 0.13
C GLY A 527 8.37 21.72 -0.39
N PRO A 528 9.47 22.00 -1.10
CA PRO A 528 10.45 21.04 -1.62
C PRO A 528 11.42 20.54 -0.53
N HIS A 529 11.53 19.23 -0.36
CA HIS A 529 12.45 18.60 0.61
C HIS A 529 13.62 17.89 -0.10
N ARG A 530 14.86 18.31 0.17
CA ARG A 530 16.05 17.77 -0.50
C ARG A 530 16.42 16.40 0.07
N THR A 531 16.71 15.43 -0.80
CA THR A 531 17.17 14.07 -0.44
C THR A 531 16.19 13.29 0.47
N ALA A 532 14.91 13.66 0.51
CA ALA A 532 13.91 12.99 1.35
C ALA A 532 13.46 11.61 0.82
N VAL A 533 13.64 11.35 -0.48
CA VAL A 533 13.28 10.07 -1.17
C VAL A 533 14.40 9.63 -2.11
N LEU A 534 14.75 10.46 -3.10
CA LEU A 534 15.83 10.21 -4.06
C LEU A 534 17.05 11.09 -3.75
N PRO A 535 18.28 10.60 -3.94
CA PRO A 535 19.50 11.35 -3.61
C PRO A 535 19.63 12.59 -4.48
N ASP A 536 20.03 13.71 -3.86
CA ASP A 536 20.28 15.02 -4.48
C ASP A 536 19.11 15.65 -5.26
N LEU A 537 17.89 15.09 -5.15
CA LEU A 537 16.67 15.65 -5.70
C LEU A 537 15.75 16.22 -4.62
N TRP A 538 14.90 17.16 -5.02
CA TRP A 538 13.90 17.82 -4.18
C TRP A 538 12.52 17.19 -4.37
N LEU A 539 11.96 16.68 -3.30
CA LEU A 539 10.63 16.09 -3.24
C LEU A 539 9.55 17.17 -3.01
N ASN A 540 8.51 17.19 -3.84
CA ASN A 540 7.21 17.75 -3.45
C ASN A 540 6.20 16.62 -3.19
N GLU A 541 5.40 16.76 -2.14
CA GLU A 541 4.37 15.80 -1.75
C GLU A 541 2.98 16.48 -1.69
N GLY A 542 2.15 16.19 -2.69
CA GLY A 542 0.72 16.50 -2.66
C GLY A 542 -0.08 15.36 -2.05
N GLY A 543 -1.36 15.58 -1.76
CA GLY A 543 -2.23 14.46 -1.41
C GLY A 543 -3.73 14.75 -1.43
N GLN A 544 -4.50 13.67 -1.50
CA GLN A 544 -5.95 13.63 -1.36
C GLN A 544 -6.29 12.85 -0.08
N SER A 545 -6.93 13.51 0.88
CA SER A 545 -7.17 12.98 2.24
C SER A 545 -7.99 11.69 2.25
N VAL A 546 -8.91 11.52 1.31
CA VAL A 546 -9.70 10.30 1.11
C VAL A 546 -9.79 9.97 -0.37
N THR A 547 -9.52 8.71 -0.73
CA THR A 547 -9.69 8.18 -2.10
C THR A 547 -10.39 6.83 -2.07
N GLY A 548 -9.73 5.76 -1.62
CA GLY A 548 -10.36 4.46 -1.37
C GLY A 548 -11.49 4.56 -0.34
N ARG A 549 -11.24 5.25 0.79
CA ARG A 549 -12.25 5.40 1.86
C ARG A 549 -13.52 6.10 1.37
N LEU A 550 -13.42 7.03 0.41
CA LEU A 550 -14.59 7.69 -0.19
C LEU A 550 -15.43 6.70 -1.01
N LEU A 551 -14.78 5.79 -1.74
CA LEU A 551 -15.46 4.74 -2.50
C LEU A 551 -16.11 3.71 -1.56
N ASP A 552 -15.43 3.31 -0.50
CA ASP A 552 -15.97 2.45 0.56
C ASP A 552 -17.21 3.11 1.19
N TYR A 553 -17.08 4.38 1.63
CA TYR A 553 -18.16 5.15 2.27
C TYR A 553 -19.40 5.27 1.38
N LEU A 554 -19.18 5.53 0.09
CA LEU A 554 -20.26 5.60 -0.89
C LEU A 554 -21.00 4.26 -1.00
N VAL A 555 -20.28 3.13 -1.03
CA VAL A 555 -20.86 1.79 -1.05
C VAL A 555 -21.57 1.47 0.25
N GLU A 556 -20.92 1.61 1.40
CA GLU A 556 -21.47 1.37 2.74
C GLU A 556 -22.80 2.11 2.95
N SER A 557 -22.85 3.40 2.59
CA SER A 557 -24.02 4.26 2.76
C SER A 557 -25.24 3.84 1.92
N HIS A 558 -25.06 3.01 0.89
CA HIS A 558 -26.13 2.61 -0.05
C HIS A 558 -26.27 1.09 -0.24
N ALA A 559 -25.39 0.28 0.35
CA ALA A 559 -25.35 -1.18 0.18
C ALA A 559 -26.69 -1.85 0.53
N HIS A 560 -27.30 -1.47 1.66
CA HIS A 560 -28.59 -2.02 2.08
C HIS A 560 -29.73 -1.65 1.13
N ALA A 561 -29.74 -0.41 0.60
CA ALA A 561 -30.77 0.05 -0.33
C ALA A 561 -30.73 -0.67 -1.69
N LEU A 562 -29.54 -1.16 -2.07
CA LEU A 562 -29.29 -1.85 -3.34
C LEU A 562 -29.30 -3.38 -3.23
N GLY A 563 -29.62 -3.93 -2.05
CA GLY A 563 -29.63 -5.38 -1.82
C GLY A 563 -28.25 -6.01 -1.61
N PHE A 564 -27.18 -5.21 -1.52
CA PHE A 564 -25.82 -5.70 -1.24
C PHE A 564 -25.60 -6.11 0.22
N GLY A 565 -26.54 -5.86 1.14
CA GLY A 565 -26.60 -6.47 2.48
C GLY A 565 -25.25 -6.62 3.21
N ASN A 566 -24.88 -7.87 3.53
CA ASN A 566 -23.59 -8.24 4.14
C ASN A 566 -22.55 -8.71 3.09
N THR A 567 -22.71 -8.38 1.81
CA THR A 567 -21.75 -8.75 0.75
C THR A 567 -20.41 -8.05 1.00
N PRO A 568 -19.26 -8.77 0.93
CA PRO A 568 -17.95 -8.14 1.13
C PRO A 568 -17.71 -6.98 0.15
N LEU A 569 -17.25 -5.83 0.66
CA LEU A 569 -17.05 -4.60 -0.13
C LEU A 569 -16.29 -4.84 -1.44
N ALA A 570 -15.23 -5.67 -1.42
CA ALA A 570 -14.45 -6.01 -2.60
C ALA A 570 -15.29 -6.61 -3.75
N VAL A 571 -16.32 -7.42 -3.44
CA VAL A 571 -17.24 -8.00 -4.44
C VAL A 571 -18.15 -6.91 -5.01
N VAL A 572 -18.66 -6.02 -4.15
CA VAL A 572 -19.51 -4.89 -4.57
C VAL A 572 -18.70 -3.92 -5.46
N HIS A 573 -17.46 -3.61 -5.11
CA HIS A 573 -16.57 -2.81 -5.95
C HIS A 573 -16.31 -3.45 -7.32
N ALA A 574 -16.01 -4.76 -7.37
CA ALA A 574 -15.84 -5.46 -8.64
C ALA A 574 -17.11 -5.40 -9.52
N ARG A 575 -18.29 -5.57 -8.92
CA ARG A 575 -19.58 -5.44 -9.61
C ARG A 575 -19.82 -4.04 -10.15
N LEU A 576 -19.56 -3.00 -9.37
CA LEU A 576 -19.70 -1.60 -9.79
C LEU A 576 -18.66 -1.20 -10.83
N CYS A 577 -17.46 -1.79 -10.81
CA CYS A 577 -16.46 -1.64 -11.86
C CYS A 577 -16.97 -2.17 -13.21
N GLN A 578 -17.47 -3.40 -13.21
CA GLN A 578 -18.03 -4.04 -14.41
C GLN A 578 -19.19 -3.23 -15.00
N LEU A 579 -20.16 -2.83 -14.17
CA LEU A 579 -21.31 -2.03 -14.62
C LEU A 579 -20.90 -0.63 -15.08
N GLY A 580 -20.00 0.04 -14.34
CA GLY A 580 -19.60 1.41 -14.59
C GLY A 580 -18.95 1.64 -15.95
N LYS A 581 -18.27 0.61 -16.53
CA LYS A 581 -17.73 0.65 -17.90
C LYS A 581 -18.75 1.11 -18.95
N HIS A 582 -20.04 0.85 -18.73
CA HIS A 582 -21.12 1.21 -19.66
C HIS A 582 -21.89 2.49 -19.24
N GLN A 583 -21.58 3.08 -18.08
CA GLN A 583 -22.35 4.20 -17.50
C GLN A 583 -21.87 5.60 -17.89
N MET A 584 -20.86 5.76 -18.75
CA MET A 584 -20.32 7.07 -19.17
C MET A 584 -21.40 8.10 -19.57
N LYS A 585 -22.45 7.67 -20.29
CA LYS A 585 -23.58 8.53 -20.68
C LYS A 585 -24.43 9.02 -19.49
N ARG A 586 -24.61 8.19 -18.46
CA ARG A 586 -25.41 8.52 -17.26
C ARG A 586 -24.56 9.34 -16.28
N ALA A 587 -23.30 8.97 -16.10
CA ALA A 587 -22.31 9.72 -15.32
C ALA A 587 -21.99 11.10 -15.92
N ALA A 588 -22.32 11.37 -17.18
CA ALA A 588 -22.22 12.70 -17.79
C ALA A 588 -23.03 13.77 -17.05
N GLY A 589 -24.21 13.40 -16.52
CA GLY A 589 -25.10 14.30 -15.79
C GLY A 589 -24.92 14.27 -14.27
N ILE A 590 -23.92 13.57 -13.76
CA ILE A 590 -23.60 13.47 -12.32
C ILE A 590 -22.22 14.08 -12.09
N HIS A 591 -22.12 15.01 -11.15
CA HIS A 591 -20.85 15.69 -10.82
C HIS A 591 -20.60 15.56 -9.33
N VAL A 592 -19.38 15.15 -8.97
CA VAL A 592 -18.96 14.95 -7.59
C VAL A 592 -17.78 15.87 -7.32
N TYR A 593 -17.78 16.53 -6.17
CA TYR A 593 -16.62 17.17 -5.57
C TYR A 593 -16.17 16.30 -4.38
N PRO A 594 -14.90 15.83 -4.33
CA PRO A 594 -14.54 14.61 -3.62
C PRO A 594 -14.02 14.85 -2.19
N ASP A 595 -13.88 16.09 -1.75
CA ASP A 595 -13.28 16.45 -0.46
C ASP A 595 -14.26 16.23 0.70
N PHE A 596 -14.70 14.98 0.90
CA PHE A 596 -15.59 14.58 2.00
C PHE A 596 -14.89 14.62 3.37
N HIS A 597 -13.58 14.84 3.40
CA HIS A 597 -12.75 14.91 4.61
C HIS A 597 -11.68 16.02 4.45
N GLY A 598 -12.14 17.23 4.10
CA GLY A 598 -11.26 18.37 3.85
C GLY A 598 -10.44 18.27 2.57
N ASN A 599 -9.74 19.36 2.24
CA ASN A 599 -8.80 19.40 1.12
C ASN A 599 -7.36 19.57 1.62
N ARG A 600 -6.53 18.53 1.47
CA ARG A 600 -5.08 18.61 1.72
C ARG A 600 -4.38 19.45 0.65
N SER A 601 -4.45 19.01 -0.61
CA SER A 601 -3.89 19.74 -1.76
C SER A 601 -4.99 20.10 -2.78
N LEU A 602 -5.08 21.31 -3.31
CA LEU A 602 -4.15 22.47 -3.19
C LEU A 602 -4.64 23.57 -2.22
N LEU A 603 -5.84 23.45 -1.66
CA LEU A 603 -6.45 24.52 -0.87
C LEU A 603 -5.89 24.58 0.55
N ALA A 604 -5.39 23.46 1.08
CA ALA A 604 -4.98 23.30 2.48
C ALA A 604 -6.07 23.79 3.46
N ASP A 605 -7.33 23.44 3.18
CA ASP A 605 -8.49 23.81 3.99
C ASP A 605 -9.23 22.54 4.45
N PRO A 606 -9.07 22.11 5.72
CA PRO A 606 -9.75 20.92 6.26
C PRO A 606 -11.27 21.09 6.32
N ARG A 607 -11.79 22.31 6.19
CA ARG A 607 -13.23 22.64 6.24
C ARG A 607 -13.93 22.53 4.88
N MET A 608 -13.23 22.10 3.83
CA MET A 608 -13.88 21.73 2.56
C MET A 608 -14.71 20.47 2.73
N SER A 609 -15.83 20.38 2.03
CA SER A 609 -16.80 19.29 2.16
C SER A 609 -17.19 18.68 0.81
N GLY A 610 -17.70 17.45 0.85
CA GLY A 610 -18.16 16.73 -0.34
C GLY A 610 -19.44 17.32 -0.93
N ALA A 611 -19.58 17.28 -2.26
CA ALA A 611 -20.81 17.69 -2.93
C ALA A 611 -21.16 16.78 -4.10
N ILE A 612 -22.45 16.47 -4.29
CA ILE A 612 -22.95 15.69 -5.42
C ILE A 612 -24.07 16.48 -6.11
N VAL A 613 -23.90 16.76 -7.41
CA VAL A 613 -24.84 17.49 -8.25
C VAL A 613 -25.35 16.55 -9.35
N GLY A 614 -26.64 16.62 -9.67
CA GLY A 614 -27.29 15.76 -10.68
C GLY A 614 -28.01 14.53 -10.14
N LEU A 615 -28.22 14.45 -8.81
CA LEU A 615 -29.07 13.42 -8.20
C LEU A 615 -30.52 13.50 -8.71
N ARG A 616 -31.15 12.33 -8.82
CA ARG A 616 -32.55 12.12 -9.21
C ARG A 616 -33.16 11.03 -8.33
N LEU A 617 -34.49 10.93 -8.35
CA LEU A 617 -35.21 9.87 -7.61
C LEU A 617 -34.81 8.45 -8.07
N ASP A 618 -34.30 8.29 -9.29
CA ASP A 618 -33.81 7.02 -9.84
C ASP A 618 -32.33 6.73 -9.58
N THR A 619 -31.55 7.64 -8.99
CA THR A 619 -30.08 7.47 -8.81
C THR A 619 -29.70 6.25 -7.98
N PHE A 620 -30.58 5.80 -7.08
CA PHE A 620 -30.37 4.63 -6.22
C PHE A 620 -31.39 3.51 -6.48
N ALA A 621 -32.12 3.57 -7.59
CA ALA A 621 -33.19 2.61 -7.88
C ALA A 621 -32.70 1.22 -8.32
N ASN A 622 -31.44 1.11 -8.77
CA ASN A 622 -30.79 -0.14 -9.16
C ASN A 622 -29.25 -0.02 -9.22
N GLU A 623 -28.56 -1.15 -9.38
CA GLU A 623 -27.09 -1.21 -9.46
C GLU A 623 -26.51 -0.34 -10.58
N GLU A 624 -27.17 -0.26 -11.75
CA GLU A 624 -26.69 0.55 -12.89
C GLU A 624 -26.72 2.06 -12.59
N ALA A 625 -27.77 2.52 -11.90
CA ALA A 625 -27.90 3.91 -11.47
C ALA A 625 -26.79 4.29 -10.48
N PHE A 626 -26.55 3.40 -9.52
CA PHE A 626 -25.50 3.58 -8.53
C PHE A 626 -24.10 3.48 -9.15
N ALA A 627 -23.88 2.57 -10.11
CA ALA A 627 -22.62 2.45 -10.85
C ALA A 627 -22.28 3.73 -11.64
N ALA A 628 -23.29 4.51 -12.08
CA ALA A 628 -23.06 5.81 -12.70
C ALA A 628 -22.57 6.87 -11.70
N LEU A 629 -23.10 6.87 -10.47
CA LEU A 629 -22.59 7.72 -9.38
C LEU A 629 -21.19 7.27 -8.94
N TYR A 630 -20.97 5.96 -8.79
CA TYR A 630 -19.66 5.38 -8.48
C TYR A 630 -18.59 5.79 -9.49
N LEU A 631 -18.88 5.66 -10.80
CA LEU A 631 -18.02 6.14 -11.87
C LEU A 631 -17.78 7.65 -11.79
N ALA A 632 -18.81 8.47 -11.51
CA ALA A 632 -18.65 9.91 -11.37
C ALA A 632 -17.75 10.29 -10.18
N THR A 633 -17.78 9.53 -9.09
CA THR A 633 -16.88 9.67 -7.93
C THR A 633 -15.45 9.26 -8.28
N VAL A 634 -15.26 8.11 -8.94
CA VAL A 634 -13.94 7.66 -9.44
C VAL A 634 -13.31 8.69 -10.39
N GLN A 635 -14.08 9.25 -11.31
CA GLN A 635 -13.64 10.35 -12.19
C GLN A 635 -13.27 11.61 -11.40
N SER A 636 -14.01 11.92 -10.33
CA SER A 636 -13.74 13.08 -9.48
C SER A 636 -12.42 12.99 -8.72
N LEU A 637 -12.07 11.80 -8.23
CA LEU A 637 -10.75 11.53 -7.65
C LEU A 637 -9.63 11.80 -8.68
N GLY A 638 -9.84 11.38 -9.92
CA GLY A 638 -8.95 11.67 -11.06
C GLY A 638 -8.84 13.17 -11.39
N TYR A 639 -9.95 13.93 -11.34
CA TYR A 639 -9.91 15.40 -11.49
C TYR A 639 -9.13 16.09 -10.36
N GLY A 640 -9.22 15.60 -9.12
CA GLY A 640 -8.40 16.08 -8.01
C GLY A 640 -6.91 15.81 -8.24
N THR A 641 -6.55 14.61 -8.71
CA THR A 641 -5.17 14.31 -9.13
C THR A 641 -4.70 15.23 -10.26
N ARG A 642 -5.52 15.43 -11.30
CA ARG A 642 -5.20 16.35 -12.41
C ARG A 642 -4.94 17.77 -11.91
N GLN A 643 -5.74 18.27 -10.98
CA GLN A 643 -5.54 19.60 -10.38
C GLN A 643 -4.18 19.71 -9.66
N ILE A 644 -3.77 18.68 -8.92
CA ILE A 644 -2.44 18.63 -8.27
C ILE A 644 -1.32 18.63 -9.32
N ILE A 645 -1.41 17.77 -10.35
CA ILE A 645 -0.39 17.65 -11.41
C ILE A 645 -0.28 18.94 -12.24
N GLU A 646 -1.40 19.55 -12.64
CA GLU A 646 -1.40 20.82 -13.37
C GLU A 646 -0.69 21.91 -12.54
N ARG A 647 -0.97 22.04 -11.24
CA ARG A 647 -0.30 23.04 -10.39
C ARG A 647 1.18 22.74 -10.15
N LEU A 648 1.59 21.48 -10.02
CA LEU A 648 3.00 21.10 -9.93
C LEU A 648 3.75 21.52 -11.21
N ASN A 649 3.19 21.24 -12.38
CA ASN A 649 3.77 21.62 -13.67
C ASN A 649 3.76 23.14 -13.90
N GLU A 650 2.68 23.84 -13.54
CA GLU A 650 2.61 25.31 -13.56
C GLU A 650 3.72 25.98 -12.72
N ALA A 651 4.17 25.33 -11.65
CA ALA A 651 5.19 25.86 -10.75
C ALA A 651 6.64 25.53 -11.17
N GLY A 652 6.86 24.57 -12.06
CA GLY A 652 8.20 24.22 -12.57
C GLY A 652 8.50 22.73 -12.76
N HIS A 653 7.59 21.81 -12.44
CA HIS A 653 7.75 20.39 -12.74
C HIS A 653 7.45 20.06 -14.21
N ASP A 654 7.88 18.88 -14.67
CA ASP A 654 7.65 18.36 -16.02
C ASP A 654 7.04 16.94 -15.96
N ILE A 655 5.97 16.77 -15.19
CA ILE A 655 5.31 15.47 -14.99
C ILE A 655 4.67 14.99 -16.30
N ARG A 656 5.09 13.79 -16.75
CA ARG A 656 4.64 13.15 -18.01
C ARG A 656 4.13 11.73 -17.84
N VAL A 657 4.32 11.10 -16.68
CA VAL A 657 3.87 9.73 -16.41
C VAL A 657 3.52 9.55 -14.93
N ILE A 658 2.43 8.83 -14.67
CA ILE A 658 1.96 8.46 -13.34
C ILE A 658 2.44 7.05 -13.04
N LEU A 659 3.17 6.84 -11.95
CA LEU A 659 3.51 5.53 -11.41
C LEU A 659 2.47 5.20 -10.33
N LEU A 660 1.47 4.38 -10.67
CA LEU A 660 0.37 4.04 -9.77
C LEU A 660 0.68 2.77 -8.98
N CYS A 661 0.45 2.84 -7.67
CA CYS A 661 0.66 1.71 -6.76
C CYS A 661 -0.35 1.75 -5.60
N GLY A 662 -0.31 0.72 -4.75
CA GLY A 662 -1.21 0.59 -3.61
C GLY A 662 -2.54 -0.11 -3.91
N GLY A 663 -3.44 -0.11 -2.92
CA GLY A 663 -4.70 -0.85 -2.94
C GLY A 663 -5.65 -0.48 -4.08
N MET A 664 -5.60 0.77 -4.57
CA MET A 664 -6.48 1.26 -5.64
C MET A 664 -6.21 0.60 -7.00
N LEU A 665 -5.07 -0.08 -7.19
CA LEU A 665 -4.85 -0.96 -8.35
C LEU A 665 -5.86 -2.12 -8.45
N LYS A 666 -6.60 -2.43 -7.36
CA LYS A 666 -7.72 -3.40 -7.39
C LYS A 666 -8.95 -2.89 -8.16
N ASN A 667 -9.00 -1.61 -8.52
CA ASN A 667 -10.15 -0.95 -9.14
C ASN A 667 -9.83 -0.57 -10.59
N GLU A 668 -10.19 -1.43 -11.53
CA GLU A 668 -9.96 -1.23 -12.97
C GLU A 668 -10.53 0.09 -13.52
N LEU A 669 -11.70 0.54 -13.02
CA LEU A 669 -12.28 1.82 -13.41
C LEU A 669 -11.41 2.99 -12.95
N PHE A 670 -10.83 2.90 -11.76
CA PHE A 670 -9.94 3.93 -11.24
C PHE A 670 -8.67 4.03 -12.08
N VAL A 671 -8.01 2.91 -12.41
CA VAL A 671 -6.77 2.94 -13.19
C VAL A 671 -6.98 3.59 -14.57
N GLN A 672 -8.01 3.20 -15.33
CA GLN A 672 -8.29 3.82 -16.64
C GLN A 672 -8.80 5.26 -16.48
N SER A 673 -9.69 5.53 -15.52
CA SER A 673 -10.18 6.91 -15.29
C SER A 673 -9.05 7.85 -14.89
N LEU A 674 -8.02 7.38 -14.20
CA LEU A 674 -6.86 8.19 -13.82
C LEU A 674 -6.11 8.68 -15.08
N ALA A 675 -5.83 7.77 -16.02
CA ALA A 675 -5.23 8.13 -17.32
C ALA A 675 -6.14 9.09 -18.11
N ASP A 676 -7.42 8.75 -18.25
CA ASP A 676 -8.39 9.53 -19.03
C ASP A 676 -8.66 10.92 -18.45
N THR A 677 -8.70 11.06 -17.12
CA THR A 677 -8.92 12.34 -16.45
C THR A 677 -7.68 13.23 -16.47
N CYS A 678 -6.50 12.67 -16.16
CA CYS A 678 -5.23 13.40 -16.09
C CYS A 678 -4.61 13.66 -17.48
N GLN A 679 -5.05 12.93 -18.51
CA GLN A 679 -4.46 12.97 -19.86
C GLN A 679 -2.96 12.61 -19.89
N LEU A 680 -2.54 11.72 -18.97
CA LEU A 680 -1.18 11.18 -18.86
C LEU A 680 -1.20 9.65 -18.85
N PRO A 681 -0.14 8.98 -19.35
CA PRO A 681 0.02 7.54 -19.19
C PRO A 681 0.13 7.17 -17.70
N VAL A 682 -0.54 6.06 -17.34
CA VAL A 682 -0.46 5.43 -16.02
C VAL A 682 0.31 4.11 -16.16
N VAL A 683 1.33 3.93 -15.32
CA VAL A 683 2.20 2.75 -15.28
C VAL A 683 2.05 2.06 -13.92
N PHE A 684 2.00 0.73 -13.92
CA PHE A 684 1.91 -0.08 -12.71
C PHE A 684 2.52 -1.47 -12.94
N ALA A 685 2.88 -2.16 -11.86
CA ALA A 685 3.47 -3.49 -11.91
C ALA A 685 2.42 -4.61 -11.80
N GLU A 686 2.69 -5.75 -12.43
CA GLU A 686 1.96 -7.00 -12.18
C GLU A 686 2.09 -7.43 -10.72
N ARG A 687 1.06 -8.06 -10.16
CA ARG A 687 1.03 -8.49 -8.75
C ARG A 687 1.53 -9.93 -8.58
N PRO A 688 2.23 -10.27 -7.48
CA PRO A 688 2.40 -9.45 -6.26
C PRO A 688 3.63 -8.53 -6.28
N PHE A 689 3.39 -7.22 -6.40
CA PHE A 689 4.40 -6.17 -6.29
C PHE A 689 3.93 -5.16 -5.23
N ASP A 690 4.53 -5.20 -4.04
CA ASP A 690 4.20 -4.29 -2.94
C ASP A 690 5.34 -3.27 -2.79
N VAL A 691 5.07 -2.04 -3.25
CA VAL A 691 6.09 -1.00 -3.39
C VAL A 691 6.64 -0.47 -2.06
N MET A 692 5.88 -0.55 -0.97
CA MET A 692 6.33 -0.07 0.34
C MET A 692 7.42 -1.00 0.87
N LEU A 693 7.06 -2.29 0.97
CA LEU A 693 7.99 -3.36 1.32
C LEU A 693 9.20 -3.43 0.36
N LEU A 694 9.00 -3.19 -0.95
CA LEU A 694 10.12 -3.12 -1.90
C LEU A 694 11.02 -1.90 -1.66
N GLY A 695 10.45 -0.73 -1.34
CA GLY A 695 11.21 0.48 -1.00
C GLY A 695 12.08 0.31 0.25
N GLY A 696 11.54 -0.34 1.28
CA GLY A 696 12.31 -0.75 2.45
C GLY A 696 13.45 -1.71 2.08
N ALA A 697 13.19 -2.72 1.26
CA ALA A 697 14.21 -3.67 0.81
C ALA A 697 15.30 -3.05 -0.08
N ILE A 698 14.94 -2.06 -0.92
CA ILE A 698 15.88 -1.22 -1.68
C ILE A 698 16.81 -0.47 -0.72
N CYS A 699 16.27 0.16 0.32
CA CYS A 699 17.07 0.87 1.31
C CYS A 699 17.98 -0.08 2.11
N ALA A 700 17.49 -1.27 2.47
CA ALA A 700 18.27 -2.32 3.12
C ALA A 700 19.46 -2.77 2.26
N ARG A 701 19.24 -2.96 0.95
CA ARG A 701 20.30 -3.32 0.01
C ARG A 701 21.30 -2.19 -0.22
N CYS A 702 20.82 -0.95 -0.33
CA CYS A 702 21.69 0.23 -0.42
C CYS A 702 22.62 0.33 0.80
N ALA A 703 22.08 0.12 2.01
CA ALA A 703 22.84 0.13 3.26
C ALA A 703 23.80 -1.06 3.41
N HIS A 704 23.49 -2.21 2.79
CA HIS A 704 24.37 -3.37 2.77
C HIS A 704 25.56 -3.16 1.83
N LEU A 705 25.29 -2.68 0.62
CA LEU A 705 26.30 -2.46 -0.42
C LEU A 705 27.11 -1.17 -0.23
N GLU A 706 26.66 -0.25 0.64
CA GLU A 706 27.17 1.13 0.75
C GLU A 706 27.18 1.83 -0.63
N GLY A 707 26.15 1.54 -1.42
CA GLY A 707 26.07 1.88 -2.84
C GLY A 707 25.26 3.14 -3.16
N ASP A 708 25.11 3.42 -4.45
CA ASP A 708 24.24 4.48 -4.95
C ASP A 708 22.77 4.03 -4.96
N LEU A 709 21.89 4.83 -4.36
CA LEU A 709 20.48 4.48 -4.19
C LEU A 709 19.73 4.38 -5.53
N LEU A 710 20.06 5.21 -6.53
CA LEU A 710 19.41 5.15 -7.84
C LEU A 710 19.77 3.86 -8.57
N GLN A 711 21.04 3.43 -8.53
CA GLN A 711 21.48 2.14 -9.07
C GLN A 711 20.79 0.96 -8.39
N VAL A 712 20.56 1.01 -7.06
CA VAL A 712 19.84 -0.04 -6.33
C VAL A 712 18.35 -0.07 -6.71
N ILE A 713 17.70 1.10 -6.85
CA ILE A 713 16.33 1.23 -7.37
C ILE A 713 16.23 0.62 -8.78
N GLU A 714 17.15 0.95 -9.68
CA GLU A 714 17.19 0.40 -11.04
C GLU A 714 17.43 -1.11 -11.06
N ALA A 715 18.19 -1.66 -10.11
CA ALA A 715 18.47 -3.09 -10.02
C ALA A 715 17.29 -3.91 -9.43
N MET A 716 16.54 -3.37 -8.48
CA MET A 716 15.47 -4.07 -7.75
C MET A 716 14.07 -3.86 -8.35
N ASN A 717 13.93 -4.16 -9.64
CA ASN A 717 12.70 -4.01 -10.42
C ASN A 717 11.91 -5.32 -10.63
N GLY A 718 12.19 -6.36 -9.84
CA GLY A 718 11.66 -7.72 -10.00
C GLY A 718 12.35 -8.58 -11.06
N GLY A 719 13.27 -8.01 -11.87
CA GLY A 719 14.02 -8.74 -12.88
C GLY A 719 13.24 -9.00 -14.18
N PRO A 720 13.64 -9.99 -15.00
CA PRO A 720 12.99 -10.27 -16.29
C PRO A 720 11.60 -10.90 -16.14
N ASP A 721 11.28 -11.46 -14.98
CA ASP A 721 10.00 -12.12 -14.69
C ASP A 721 8.90 -11.12 -14.28
N GLN A 722 9.25 -9.88 -13.93
CA GLN A 722 8.31 -8.86 -13.49
C GLN A 722 7.76 -8.06 -14.67
N LEU A 723 6.46 -8.18 -14.91
CA LEU A 723 5.77 -7.39 -15.92
C LEU A 723 5.38 -5.99 -15.37
N PHE A 724 5.45 -5.00 -16.25
CA PHE A 724 4.98 -3.65 -16.03
C PHE A 724 4.00 -3.29 -17.14
N TYR A 725 2.85 -2.77 -16.76
CA TYR A 725 1.78 -2.36 -17.67
C TYR A 725 1.79 -0.85 -17.81
N ARG A 726 1.37 -0.38 -18.99
CA ARG A 726 1.12 1.02 -19.29
C ARG A 726 -0.27 1.15 -19.89
N LEU A 727 -1.04 2.11 -19.39
CA LEU A 727 -2.30 2.54 -19.97
C LEU A 727 -2.19 4.00 -20.40
N ASP A 728 -2.39 4.23 -21.69
CA ASP A 728 -2.50 5.57 -22.26
C ASP A 728 -3.96 6.08 -22.17
N PRO A 729 -4.19 7.40 -22.09
CA PRO A 729 -5.54 7.97 -22.07
C PRO A 729 -6.33 7.65 -23.36
N ASP A 730 -7.61 7.31 -23.26
CA ASP A 730 -8.48 7.14 -24.43
C ASP A 730 -8.81 8.51 -25.05
N PRO A 731 -8.31 8.84 -26.27
CA PRO A 731 -8.57 10.12 -26.91
C PRO A 731 -10.06 10.38 -27.18
N LYS A 732 -10.89 9.32 -27.24
CA LYS A 732 -12.34 9.40 -27.40
C LYS A 732 -13.01 10.19 -26.26
N TRP A 733 -12.51 10.07 -25.03
CA TRP A 733 -13.11 10.68 -23.85
C TRP A 733 -12.49 12.02 -23.45
N ARG A 734 -11.44 12.48 -24.15
CA ARG A 734 -10.74 13.75 -23.85
C ARG A 734 -11.68 14.94 -23.71
N MET A 735 -12.60 15.15 -24.66
CA MET A 735 -13.57 16.27 -24.59
C MET A 735 -14.58 16.12 -23.44
N TYR A 736 -14.94 14.89 -23.08
CA TYR A 736 -15.83 14.60 -21.95
C TYR A 736 -15.15 14.95 -20.62
N HIS A 737 -13.92 14.50 -20.41
CA HIS A 737 -13.16 14.78 -19.19
C HIS A 737 -12.79 16.26 -19.07
N GLU A 738 -12.47 16.92 -20.18
CA GLU A 738 -12.21 18.36 -20.20
C GLU A 738 -13.45 19.19 -19.80
N ALA A 739 -14.64 18.84 -20.28
CA ALA A 739 -15.88 19.49 -19.86
C ALA A 739 -16.19 19.23 -18.38
N LYS A 740 -16.04 17.99 -17.91
CA LYS A 740 -16.26 17.60 -16.50
C LYS A 740 -15.25 18.23 -15.55
N TYR A 741 -14.00 18.41 -15.97
CA TYR A 741 -12.95 19.03 -15.16
C TYR A 741 -13.22 20.52 -14.89
N ARG A 742 -13.70 21.27 -15.89
CA ARG A 742 -14.15 22.66 -15.70
C ARG A 742 -15.34 22.76 -14.73
N ILE A 743 -16.24 21.77 -14.74
CA ILE A 743 -17.35 21.70 -13.77
C ILE A 743 -16.81 21.40 -12.36
N PHE A 744 -15.85 20.48 -12.21
CA PHE A 744 -15.16 20.21 -10.95
C PHE A 744 -14.50 21.47 -10.36
N GLN A 745 -13.73 22.20 -11.17
CA GLN A 745 -13.10 23.47 -10.77
C GLN A 745 -14.15 24.52 -10.36
N ARG A 746 -15.28 24.60 -11.07
CA ARG A 746 -16.39 25.47 -10.68
C ARG A 746 -17.04 25.05 -9.36
N MET A 747 -17.29 23.75 -9.15
CA MET A 747 -17.87 23.25 -7.89
C MET A 747 -17.02 23.61 -6.67
N GLN A 748 -15.69 23.55 -6.81
CA GLN A 748 -14.74 24.01 -5.80
C GLN A 748 -14.90 25.50 -5.47
N GLN A 749 -14.93 26.35 -6.50
CA GLN A 749 -15.07 27.81 -6.37
C GLN A 749 -16.42 28.21 -5.76
N GLU A 750 -17.52 27.61 -6.23
CA GLU A 750 -18.88 27.88 -5.74
C GLU A 750 -19.01 27.47 -4.26
N GLN A 751 -18.41 26.36 -3.83
CA GLN A 751 -18.42 25.97 -2.41
C GLN A 751 -17.72 26.99 -1.51
N ILE A 752 -16.55 27.49 -1.94
CA ILE A 752 -15.83 28.56 -1.22
C ILE A 752 -16.70 29.83 -1.16
N ALA A 753 -17.37 30.19 -2.26
CA ALA A 753 -18.27 31.34 -2.31
C ALA A 753 -19.49 31.18 -1.40
N TYR A 754 -20.12 30.00 -1.34
CA TYR A 754 -21.25 29.72 -0.44
C TYR A 754 -20.83 29.84 1.04
N ARG A 755 -19.66 29.31 1.40
CA ARG A 755 -19.12 29.42 2.76
C ARG A 755 -18.86 30.88 3.14
N ALA A 756 -18.21 31.66 2.27
CA ALA A 756 -17.97 33.08 2.49
C ALA A 756 -19.27 33.89 2.60
N ALA A 757 -20.25 33.62 1.73
CA ALA A 757 -21.55 34.28 1.77
C ALA A 757 -22.30 34.00 3.08
N MET A 758 -22.26 32.77 3.59
CA MET A 758 -22.88 32.44 4.87
C MET A 758 -22.12 33.04 6.07
N MET A 759 -20.78 33.08 6.05
CA MET A 759 -20.00 33.73 7.12
C MET A 759 -20.41 35.20 7.30
N ASN A 760 -20.61 35.94 6.20
CA ASN A 760 -21.08 37.32 6.20
C ASN A 760 -22.51 37.53 6.75
N VAL A 761 -23.27 36.46 7.03
CA VAL A 761 -24.59 36.54 7.70
C VAL A 761 -24.46 36.45 9.22
N TRP A 762 -23.36 35.89 9.73
CA TRP A 762 -23.12 35.66 11.16
C TRP A 762 -22.13 36.67 11.79
N THR A 763 -21.45 37.47 10.96
CA THR A 763 -20.57 38.58 11.35
C THR A 763 -21.28 39.93 11.26
#